data_AF-A0A5J5DES4-F1
#
_entry.id   AF-A0A5J5DES4-F1
#
_cell.length_a   1.000
_cell.length_b   1.000
_cell.length_c   1.000
_cell.angle_alpha   90.00
_cell.angle_beta   90.00
_cell.angle_gamma   90.00
#
_symmetry.space_group_name_H-M   'P 1'
#
loop_
_entity.id
_entity.type
_entity.pdbx_description
1 polymer ?
#
loop_
_entity_poly.entity_id
_entity_poly.type
_entity_poly.pdbx_seq_one_letter_code
_entity_poly.pdbx_strand_id
1 'polypeptide(L)'
;MDSAQQLLRSQRDLLLNWTLDHPAPLLRWLRDAEVLSSAHYLSLLERSPSNAVAQALEMVCATEESSLEFLQVLREVQDYYCRDLQVWVERHCKDYVVSKPVPAPVKVKEKKPKGPIAKLFKGKNKRFTVTPEVKAKEELKPSRSVKLANVRVPISAHKTTLLKRTEQLKCYSEGEGVASNSASHIEIRYTDLFVTEDDDLVDSSQHEYFDLASRRARIYVHQACQRIRPCHLLGPQGTSGRPPKRVKVKGIAGIGKSVAVQRLVYEWAIGKNMREFTCIFDLRFRELNLIEDPLSLLELLGDRFRYLKEALPDLFTSPSSLLFVLDGLDEFKFPLDWNSPDKNIDVRSKVPVSKLMVALIKGNLLPEASVILTTRPATEAPKRFFQRCCVVLGFEEDQVKEYTNKFYKDRKVAEKVYDYILNNDNLFVLSFIPLYCYIICTAMAEFFASGNEDVGDSKSLELSPPRTVSEVYFCYLFTAVKHHALRGSAGRSTPRSEVLALAKQQLTNLGKLAYENLLRKKIMFDRADLENYGVTPADLQSTFLCHILQPLKEETVEMFSFFHLTVQEHLAALYCTINLFSQEEIIQALDFWCFGLRPPSSTASLLQNTHLNMDKQESLQMFTRFFMGMLRARLAGQLDGLVLSPMERGDGIPARLGFWFQDQFRGRNLKNQAALNLLHCLMEFHMKEATSIAAPEIKKLNLFKMKLSVVDCAA
;
A
#
# COMPACT_ATOMS: atom_id res chain seq x y z
N MET A 1 41.49 -32.09 6.94
CA MET A 1 40.15 -31.53 6.68
C MET A 1 40.07 -31.31 5.20
N ASP A 2 39.03 -31.83 4.54
CA ASP A 2 38.75 -31.46 3.16
C ASP A 2 38.53 -29.94 3.10
N SER A 3 38.91 -29.33 1.98
CA SER A 3 38.67 -27.89 1.79
C SER A 3 37.16 -27.61 1.87
N ALA A 4 36.75 -26.45 2.36
CA ALA A 4 35.34 -26.07 2.43
C ALA A 4 34.68 -26.18 1.04
N GLN A 5 35.42 -25.83 -0.02
CA GLN A 5 34.97 -25.99 -1.39
C GLN A 5 34.75 -27.46 -1.80
N GLN A 6 35.63 -28.39 -1.40
CA GLN A 6 35.47 -29.82 -1.67
C GLN A 6 34.28 -30.42 -0.92
N LEU A 7 34.12 -30.05 0.36
CA LEU A 7 32.97 -30.46 1.18
C LEU A 7 31.65 -30.03 0.52
N LEU A 8 31.51 -28.75 0.17
CA LEU A 8 30.29 -28.22 -0.45
C LEU A 8 29.99 -28.86 -1.80
N ARG A 9 31.02 -29.11 -2.63
CA ARG A 9 30.84 -29.82 -3.91
C ARG A 9 30.35 -31.25 -3.71
N SER A 10 30.90 -31.96 -2.72
CA SER A 10 30.52 -33.35 -2.44
C SER A 10 29.10 -33.50 -1.85
N GLN A 11 28.60 -32.46 -1.17
CA GLN A 11 27.30 -32.47 -0.47
C GLN A 11 26.25 -31.58 -1.16
N ARG A 12 26.48 -31.15 -2.41
CA ARG A 12 25.67 -30.16 -3.12
C ARG A 12 24.18 -30.53 -3.18
N ASP A 13 23.88 -31.78 -3.53
CA ASP A 13 22.49 -32.22 -3.72
C ASP A 13 21.70 -32.27 -2.40
N LEU A 14 22.36 -32.63 -1.29
CA LEU A 14 21.77 -32.62 0.04
C LEU A 14 21.47 -31.18 0.49
N LEU A 15 22.45 -30.27 0.32
CA LEU A 15 22.28 -28.86 0.65
C LEU A 15 21.17 -28.20 -0.19
N LEU A 16 21.11 -28.53 -1.49
CA LEU A 16 20.05 -28.07 -2.37
C LEU A 16 18.68 -28.52 -1.85
N ASN A 17 18.51 -29.80 -1.55
CA ASN A 17 17.24 -30.36 -1.05
C ASN A 17 16.81 -29.73 0.28
N TRP A 18 17.74 -29.53 1.21
CA TRP A 18 17.40 -28.98 2.53
C TRP A 18 17.07 -27.48 2.50
N THR A 19 17.63 -26.73 1.55
CA THR A 19 17.45 -25.27 1.48
C THR A 19 16.40 -24.83 0.45
N LEU A 20 15.88 -25.76 -0.34
CA LEU A 20 14.94 -25.53 -1.43
C LEU A 20 13.64 -24.86 -0.98
N ASP A 21 13.08 -25.29 0.15
CA ASP A 21 11.75 -24.85 0.60
C ASP A 21 11.74 -23.37 0.99
N HIS A 22 12.85 -22.87 1.55
CA HIS A 22 12.98 -21.53 2.09
C HIS A 22 14.32 -20.89 1.72
N PRO A 23 14.54 -20.53 0.44
CA PRO A 23 15.83 -20.02 -0.02
C PRO A 23 16.11 -18.58 0.46
N ALA A 24 15.07 -17.82 0.81
CA ALA A 24 15.16 -16.39 1.06
C ALA A 24 16.14 -16.00 2.20
N PRO A 25 16.11 -16.64 3.40
CA PRO A 25 17.09 -16.36 4.45
C PRO A 25 18.53 -16.60 3.99
N LEU A 26 18.81 -17.74 3.35
CA LEU A 26 20.16 -18.07 2.87
C LEU A 26 20.65 -17.06 1.82
N LEU A 27 19.87 -16.84 0.76
CA LEU A 27 20.24 -15.92 -0.32
C LEU A 27 20.48 -14.50 0.21
N ARG A 28 19.66 -14.06 1.16
CA ARG A 28 19.78 -12.73 1.76
C ARG A 28 21.07 -12.60 2.56
N TRP A 29 21.39 -13.58 3.40
CA TRP A 29 22.57 -13.51 4.25
C TRP A 29 23.86 -13.70 3.44
N LEU A 30 23.84 -14.50 2.37
CA LEU A 30 24.96 -14.56 1.42
C LEU A 30 25.22 -13.22 0.73
N ARG A 31 24.16 -12.45 0.44
CA ARG A 31 24.29 -11.09 -0.07
C ARG A 31 24.84 -10.14 0.99
N ASP A 32 24.42 -10.27 2.24
CA ASP A 32 24.91 -9.40 3.34
C ASP A 32 26.36 -9.75 3.74
N ALA A 33 26.80 -11.00 3.54
CA ALA A 33 28.19 -11.45 3.64
C ALA A 33 29.04 -11.13 2.40
N GLU A 34 28.49 -10.38 1.42
CA GLU A 34 29.14 -9.99 0.16
C GLU A 34 29.56 -11.16 -0.75
N VAL A 35 29.12 -12.40 -0.47
CA VAL A 35 29.30 -13.57 -1.34
C VAL A 35 28.49 -13.43 -2.63
N LEU A 36 27.29 -12.84 -2.55
CA LEU A 36 26.45 -12.49 -3.69
C LEU A 36 26.44 -10.98 -3.92
N SER A 37 26.76 -10.54 -5.14
CA SER A 37 26.61 -9.13 -5.51
C SER A 37 25.13 -8.72 -5.51
N SER A 38 24.84 -7.43 -5.33
CA SER A 38 23.46 -6.93 -5.31
C SER A 38 22.69 -7.25 -6.60
N ALA A 39 23.34 -7.20 -7.76
CA ALA A 39 22.70 -7.51 -9.04
C ALA A 39 22.38 -9.01 -9.18
N HIS A 40 23.29 -9.89 -8.74
CA HIS A 40 23.05 -11.32 -8.73
C HIS A 40 21.96 -11.72 -7.74
N TYR A 41 21.99 -11.17 -6.52
CA TYR A 41 20.95 -11.45 -5.53
C TYR A 41 19.55 -11.14 -6.06
N LEU A 42 19.35 -9.95 -6.64
CA LEU A 42 18.05 -9.56 -7.18
C LEU A 42 17.62 -10.45 -8.36
N SER A 43 18.55 -10.89 -9.22
CA SER A 43 18.21 -11.80 -10.32
C SER A 43 17.86 -13.21 -9.85
N LEU A 44 18.41 -13.66 -8.73
CA LEU A 44 18.04 -14.95 -8.11
C LEU A 44 16.63 -14.93 -7.53
N LEU A 45 16.18 -13.79 -6.99
CA LEU A 45 14.82 -13.63 -6.44
C LEU A 45 13.71 -13.72 -7.51
N GLU A 46 14.05 -13.52 -8.78
CA GLU A 46 13.12 -13.63 -9.91
C GLU A 46 13.08 -15.04 -10.52
N ARG A 47 13.95 -15.96 -10.07
CA ARG A 47 14.03 -17.33 -10.56
C ARG A 47 13.20 -18.27 -9.69
N SER A 48 12.95 -19.48 -10.20
CA SER A 48 12.40 -20.55 -9.36
C SER A 48 13.35 -20.84 -8.17
N PRO A 49 12.82 -21.22 -6.99
CA PRO A 49 13.62 -21.52 -5.81
C PRO A 49 14.77 -22.51 -6.08
N SER A 50 14.50 -23.57 -6.85
CA SER A 50 15.51 -24.57 -7.24
C SER A 50 16.68 -23.96 -8.01
N ASN A 51 16.38 -23.15 -9.02
CA ASN A 51 17.38 -22.51 -9.85
C ASN A 51 18.15 -21.44 -9.07
N ALA A 52 17.47 -20.71 -8.18
CA ALA A 52 18.07 -19.69 -7.35
C ALA A 52 19.13 -20.29 -6.40
N VAL A 53 18.77 -21.35 -5.68
CA VAL A 53 19.69 -22.04 -4.75
C VAL A 53 20.81 -22.75 -5.51
N ALA A 54 20.51 -23.43 -6.62
CA ALA A 54 21.53 -24.12 -7.40
C ALA A 54 22.61 -23.16 -7.92
N GLN A 55 22.22 -21.98 -8.41
CA GLN A 55 23.17 -20.96 -8.85
C GLN A 55 23.93 -20.33 -7.68
N ALA A 56 23.26 -20.08 -6.54
CA ALA A 56 23.95 -19.60 -5.35
C ALA A 56 25.02 -20.59 -4.87
N LEU A 57 24.70 -21.89 -4.83
CA LEU A 57 25.66 -22.95 -4.47
C LEU A 57 26.82 -23.04 -5.46
N GLU A 58 26.58 -22.83 -6.76
CA GLU A 58 27.64 -22.80 -7.77
C GLU A 58 28.61 -21.64 -7.54
N MET A 59 28.08 -20.45 -7.26
CA MET A 59 28.88 -19.25 -6.97
C MET A 59 29.68 -19.39 -5.67
N VAL A 60 29.07 -19.95 -4.64
CA VAL A 60 29.73 -20.23 -3.37
C VAL A 60 30.90 -21.19 -3.56
N CYS A 61 30.72 -22.22 -4.40
CA CYS A 61 31.74 -23.21 -4.74
C CYS A 61 32.83 -22.68 -5.69
N ALA A 62 32.82 -21.40 -6.06
CA ALA A 62 33.81 -20.82 -6.98
C ALA A 62 35.17 -20.61 -6.31
N THR A 63 35.18 -20.16 -5.05
CA THR A 63 36.41 -19.90 -4.28
C THR A 63 36.31 -20.51 -2.88
N GLU A 64 37.46 -20.83 -2.29
CA GLU A 64 37.52 -21.35 -0.92
C GLU A 64 37.01 -20.31 0.09
N GLU A 65 37.29 -19.01 -0.13
CA GLU A 65 36.80 -17.92 0.72
C GLU A 65 35.26 -17.84 0.72
N SER A 66 34.62 -17.86 -0.46
CA SER A 66 33.17 -17.86 -0.57
C SER A 66 32.54 -19.12 0.05
N SER A 67 33.22 -20.27 -0.06
CA SER A 67 32.80 -21.53 0.54
C SER A 67 32.83 -21.48 2.07
N LEU A 68 33.87 -20.86 2.65
CA LEU A 68 33.98 -20.65 4.10
C LEU A 68 32.90 -19.71 4.62
N GLU A 69 32.69 -18.57 3.95
CA GLU A 69 31.63 -17.61 4.30
C GLU A 69 30.24 -18.24 4.20
N PHE A 70 29.99 -19.09 3.19
CA PHE A 70 28.73 -19.82 3.10
C PHE A 70 28.50 -20.77 4.27
N LEU A 71 29.52 -21.53 4.71
CA LEU A 71 29.37 -22.42 5.87
C LEU A 71 29.07 -21.62 7.15
N GLN A 72 29.65 -20.42 7.28
CA GLN A 72 29.34 -19.51 8.37
C GLN A 72 27.90 -19.00 8.30
N VAL A 73 27.47 -18.52 7.12
CA VAL A 73 26.07 -18.09 6.89
C VAL A 73 25.10 -19.22 7.18
N LEU A 74 25.36 -20.44 6.67
CA LEU A 74 24.49 -21.60 6.84
C LEU A 74 24.29 -21.93 8.32
N ARG A 75 25.33 -21.76 9.14
CA ARG A 75 25.25 -21.93 10.60
C ARG A 75 24.37 -20.87 11.26
N GLU A 76 24.40 -19.64 10.78
CA GLU A 76 23.58 -18.55 11.33
C GLU A 76 22.10 -18.69 10.95
N VAL A 77 21.81 -19.27 9.78
CA VAL A 77 20.43 -19.47 9.29
C VAL A 77 19.91 -20.91 9.45
N GLN A 78 20.63 -21.80 10.14
CA GLN A 78 20.25 -23.23 10.24
C GLN A 78 18.86 -23.47 10.86
N ASP A 79 18.39 -22.57 11.72
CA ASP A 79 17.08 -22.66 12.39
C ASP A 79 15.89 -22.55 11.41
N TYR A 80 16.12 -22.10 10.17
CA TYR A 80 15.10 -22.05 9.11
C TYR A 80 14.91 -23.38 8.39
N TYR A 81 15.80 -24.35 8.58
CA TYR A 81 15.81 -25.59 7.82
C TYR A 81 15.56 -26.82 8.69
N CYS A 82 15.40 -27.96 8.03
CA CYS A 82 15.10 -29.23 8.67
C CYS A 82 16.18 -29.65 9.68
N ARG A 83 15.79 -30.55 10.59
CA ARG A 83 16.68 -31.06 11.65
C ARG A 83 17.92 -31.74 11.09
N ASP A 84 17.83 -32.39 9.93
CA ASP A 84 18.96 -33.07 9.30
C ASP A 84 20.05 -32.07 8.90
N LEU A 85 19.68 -30.91 8.35
CA LEU A 85 20.62 -29.83 8.05
C LEU A 85 21.27 -29.29 9.33
N GLN A 86 20.49 -29.09 10.40
CA GLN A 86 21.03 -28.59 11.67
C GLN A 86 22.07 -29.57 12.25
N VAL A 87 21.77 -30.87 12.25
CA VAL A 87 22.71 -31.91 12.69
C VAL A 87 23.95 -31.96 11.78
N TRP A 88 23.78 -31.75 10.47
CA TRP A 88 24.89 -31.67 9.53
C TRP A 88 25.79 -30.46 9.82
N VAL A 89 25.23 -29.28 10.03
CA VAL A 89 25.96 -28.04 10.40
C VAL A 89 26.72 -28.24 11.71
N GLU A 90 26.10 -28.86 12.72
CA GLU A 90 26.77 -29.16 13.99
C GLU A 90 27.95 -30.15 13.86
N ARG A 91 27.96 -31.00 12.83
CA ARG A 91 29.06 -31.94 12.57
C ARG A 91 30.17 -31.33 11.75
N HIS A 92 29.83 -30.55 10.73
CA HIS A 92 30.77 -30.11 9.69
C HIS A 92 31.20 -28.65 9.79
N CYS A 93 30.46 -27.78 10.51
CA CYS A 93 30.73 -26.34 10.59
C CYS A 93 31.39 -25.89 11.91
N LYS A 94 31.87 -26.82 12.75
CA LYS A 94 32.46 -26.51 14.07
C LYS A 94 33.81 -25.79 14.00
N ASP A 95 34.63 -26.13 12.99
CA ASP A 95 36.05 -25.73 12.94
C ASP A 95 36.32 -24.42 12.18
N TYR A 96 35.31 -23.82 11.55
CA TYR A 96 35.45 -22.65 10.67
C TYR A 96 35.20 -21.30 11.37
N VAL A 97 35.55 -21.18 12.65
CA VAL A 97 35.34 -19.94 13.42
C VAL A 97 36.42 -18.91 13.07
N VAL A 98 36.07 -17.89 12.27
CA VAL A 98 36.88 -16.68 12.13
C VAL A 98 36.16 -15.52 12.82
N SER A 99 36.80 -14.94 13.83
CA SER A 99 36.34 -13.69 14.45
C SER A 99 36.51 -12.54 13.44
N LYS A 100 35.43 -12.08 12.79
CA LYS A 100 35.48 -10.84 12.00
C LYS A 100 35.05 -9.63 12.84
N PRO A 101 35.77 -8.49 12.73
CA PRO A 101 35.37 -7.24 13.35
C PRO A 101 34.16 -6.62 12.62
N VAL A 102 33.35 -5.88 13.37
CA VAL A 102 32.13 -5.18 12.91
C VAL A 102 32.38 -4.41 11.60
N PRO A 103 31.54 -4.57 10.55
CA PRO A 103 31.69 -3.80 9.33
C PRO A 103 31.40 -2.33 9.58
N ALA A 104 32.25 -1.45 9.03
CA ALA A 104 32.00 -0.01 9.04
C ALA A 104 30.79 0.34 8.13
N PRO A 105 29.99 1.36 8.48
CA PRO A 105 28.82 1.72 7.70
C PRO A 105 29.19 2.17 6.27
N VAL A 106 28.45 1.62 5.30
CA VAL A 106 28.55 1.93 3.86
C VAL A 106 28.33 3.44 3.64
N LYS A 107 29.36 4.14 3.16
CA LYS A 107 29.24 5.52 2.68
C LYS A 107 28.47 5.53 1.36
N VAL A 108 27.21 5.94 1.40
CA VAL A 108 26.40 6.24 0.21
C VAL A 108 26.96 7.49 -0.47
N LYS A 109 27.39 7.39 -1.74
CA LYS A 109 27.75 8.55 -2.57
C LYS A 109 26.47 9.30 -2.96
N GLU A 110 26.27 10.49 -2.38
CA GLU A 110 25.22 11.44 -2.76
C GLU A 110 25.39 11.89 -4.22
N LYS A 111 24.39 11.66 -5.09
CA LYS A 111 24.24 12.37 -6.37
C LYS A 111 23.29 13.54 -6.18
N LYS A 112 23.69 14.72 -6.65
CA LYS A 112 22.87 15.95 -6.61
C LYS A 112 21.58 15.77 -7.44
N PRO A 113 20.39 16.10 -6.93
CA PRO A 113 19.19 16.15 -7.74
C PRO A 113 19.24 17.38 -8.67
N LYS A 114 18.98 17.16 -9.95
CA LYS A 114 18.74 18.20 -10.95
C LYS A 114 17.30 18.01 -11.43
N GLY A 115 16.38 18.80 -10.89
CA GLY A 115 14.95 18.76 -11.20
C GLY A 115 14.33 20.16 -11.24
N PRO A 116 13.23 20.36 -11.97
CA PRO A 116 12.62 21.66 -12.26
C PRO A 116 12.07 22.41 -11.03
N ILE A 117 11.92 21.74 -9.88
CA ILE A 117 11.34 22.32 -8.64
C ILE A 117 12.36 23.16 -7.84
N ALA A 118 13.65 23.05 -8.18
CA ALA A 118 14.71 23.87 -7.57
C ALA A 118 14.51 25.39 -7.77
N LYS A 119 13.61 25.81 -8.67
CA LYS A 119 13.29 27.23 -8.89
C LYS A 119 12.22 27.79 -7.95
N LEU A 120 11.39 26.96 -7.32
CA LEU A 120 10.34 27.40 -6.38
C LEU A 120 10.81 27.50 -4.91
N PHE A 121 11.91 26.83 -4.55
CA PHE A 121 12.39 26.77 -3.17
C PHE A 121 13.87 27.20 -3.08
N LYS A 122 14.15 28.47 -3.35
CA LYS A 122 15.46 29.07 -3.05
C LYS A 122 15.52 29.52 -1.59
N GLY A 123 15.75 28.56 -0.70
CA GLY A 123 16.26 28.77 0.66
C GLY A 123 17.54 27.97 0.85
N LYS A 124 18.58 28.59 1.42
CA LYS A 124 19.97 28.07 1.52
C LYS A 124 20.04 26.56 1.86
N ASN A 125 20.62 25.77 0.97
CA ASN A 125 20.95 24.36 1.19
C ASN A 125 21.98 24.21 2.33
N LYS A 126 21.55 23.72 3.50
CA LYS A 126 22.43 23.07 4.45
C LYS A 126 22.20 21.55 4.36
N ARG A 127 23.32 20.86 4.23
CA ARG A 127 23.51 19.42 4.08
C ARG A 127 22.84 18.67 5.24
N PHE A 128 22.16 17.57 4.95
CA PHE A 128 21.62 16.66 5.95
C PHE A 128 22.77 16.00 6.73
N THR A 129 22.77 16.17 8.05
CA THR A 129 23.67 15.44 8.94
C THR A 129 23.08 14.09 9.29
N VAL A 130 23.71 13.02 8.80
CA VAL A 130 23.65 11.71 9.45
C VAL A 130 24.48 11.83 10.73
N THR A 131 23.85 11.68 11.90
CA THR A 131 24.60 11.60 13.16
C THR A 131 25.47 10.34 13.17
N PRO A 132 26.75 10.43 13.59
CA PRO A 132 27.60 9.26 13.75
C PRO A 132 27.06 8.36 14.87
N GLU A 133 27.17 7.05 14.64
CA GLU A 133 26.84 6.00 15.61
C GLU A 133 27.50 6.29 16.97
N VAL A 134 26.68 6.50 18.01
CA VAL A 134 27.14 6.46 19.39
C VAL A 134 27.29 4.99 19.77
N LYS A 135 28.54 4.54 19.91
CA LYS A 135 28.88 3.22 20.47
C LYS A 135 28.45 3.18 21.94
N ALA A 136 27.29 2.60 22.21
CA ALA A 136 26.96 2.07 23.53
C ALA A 136 27.48 0.62 23.61
N LYS A 137 28.64 0.43 24.27
CA LYS A 137 29.06 -0.89 24.76
C LYS A 137 28.33 -1.13 26.07
N GLU A 138 27.26 -1.91 26.04
CA GLU A 138 26.78 -2.66 27.20
C GLU A 138 26.59 -4.11 26.76
N GLU A 139 27.52 -4.97 27.18
CA GLU A 139 27.42 -6.41 27.06
C GLU A 139 26.26 -6.91 27.93
N LEU A 140 25.08 -7.07 27.32
CA LEU A 140 24.05 -7.96 27.87
C LEU A 140 24.54 -9.40 27.71
N LYS A 141 25.14 -9.93 28.78
CA LYS A 141 25.40 -11.36 28.94
C LYS A 141 24.07 -12.13 28.75
N PRO A 142 24.02 -13.18 27.91
CA PRO A 142 22.83 -14.01 27.79
C PRO A 142 22.68 -14.84 29.08
N SER A 143 21.77 -14.42 29.96
CA SER A 143 21.44 -15.19 31.15
C SER A 143 20.49 -16.34 30.80
N ARG A 144 21.01 -17.55 30.94
CA ARG A 144 20.33 -18.83 31.25
C ARG A 144 19.35 -19.40 30.22
N SER A 145 19.92 -20.36 29.48
CA SER A 145 19.28 -21.45 28.76
C SER A 145 18.43 -22.37 29.66
N VAL A 146 17.10 -22.21 29.68
CA VAL A 146 16.14 -23.32 29.93
C VAL A 146 14.80 -22.97 29.24
N LYS A 147 14.22 -23.92 28.48
CA LYS A 147 12.94 -23.93 27.72
C LYS A 147 12.87 -23.45 26.25
N LEU A 148 13.96 -23.13 25.56
CA LEU A 148 13.87 -22.67 24.16
C LEU A 148 13.49 -23.75 23.13
N ALA A 149 13.68 -25.05 23.42
CA ALA A 149 13.48 -26.12 22.44
C ALA A 149 12.03 -26.24 21.93
N ASN A 150 11.05 -26.05 22.82
CA ASN A 150 9.61 -26.18 22.49
C ASN A 150 9.08 -25.01 21.65
N VAL A 151 9.79 -23.88 21.62
CA VAL A 151 9.37 -22.65 20.91
C VAL A 151 10.06 -22.53 19.55
N ARG A 152 11.26 -23.08 19.38
CA ARG A 152 12.05 -22.95 18.13
C ARG A 152 11.32 -23.43 16.88
N VAL A 153 10.79 -24.65 16.90
CA VAL A 153 10.10 -25.24 15.73
C VAL A 153 8.83 -24.44 15.36
N PRO A 154 7.93 -24.13 16.31
CA PRO A 154 6.79 -23.22 16.07
C PRO A 154 7.19 -21.85 15.50
N ILE A 155 8.25 -21.22 16.01
CA ILE A 155 8.71 -19.91 15.53
C ILE A 155 9.30 -20.00 14.12
N SER A 156 10.04 -21.06 13.79
CA SER A 156 10.54 -21.28 12.44
C SER A 156 9.38 -21.43 11.44
N ALA A 157 8.37 -22.24 11.77
CA ALA A 157 7.15 -22.36 10.97
C ALA A 157 6.39 -21.02 10.83
N HIS A 158 6.37 -20.21 11.90
CA HIS A 158 5.78 -18.87 11.86
C HIS A 158 6.51 -17.94 10.91
N LYS A 159 7.85 -17.86 10.99
CA LYS A 159 8.67 -17.05 10.08
C LYS A 159 8.45 -17.47 8.64
N THR A 160 8.48 -18.77 8.33
CA THR A 160 8.15 -19.29 7.00
C THR A 160 6.78 -18.84 6.52
N THR A 161 5.76 -18.92 7.37
CA THR A 161 4.40 -18.52 7.00
C THR A 161 4.33 -17.01 6.72
N LEU A 162 5.00 -16.20 7.52
CA LEU A 162 5.07 -14.75 7.32
C LEU A 162 5.90 -14.38 6.09
N LEU A 163 6.97 -15.10 5.76
CA LEU A 163 7.71 -14.90 4.51
C LEU A 163 6.81 -15.06 3.29
N LYS A 164 6.12 -16.21 3.19
CA LYS A 164 5.18 -16.48 2.09
C LYS A 164 4.10 -15.39 1.96
N ARG A 165 3.66 -14.83 3.09
CA ARG A 165 2.64 -13.75 3.11
C ARG A 165 3.20 -12.36 2.78
N THR A 166 4.49 -12.11 3.00
CA THR A 166 5.07 -10.75 2.97
C THR A 166 6.10 -10.54 1.86
N GLU A 167 6.61 -11.60 1.24
CA GLU A 167 7.64 -11.55 0.20
C GLU A 167 7.15 -10.93 -1.12
N GLN A 168 5.85 -11.02 -1.42
CA GLN A 168 5.25 -10.44 -2.61
C GLN A 168 4.46 -9.16 -2.27
N LEU A 169 4.66 -8.12 -3.07
CA LEU A 169 3.75 -6.98 -3.13
C LEU A 169 2.63 -7.31 -4.12
N LYS A 170 1.38 -7.14 -3.71
CA LYS A 170 0.22 -7.39 -4.58
C LYS A 170 0.24 -6.41 -5.76
N CYS A 171 0.22 -6.95 -6.98
CA CYS A 171 -0.04 -6.21 -8.21
C CYS A 171 -1.53 -6.35 -8.55
N TYR A 172 -2.23 -5.23 -8.65
CA TYR A 172 -3.68 -5.15 -8.89
C TYR A 172 -4.01 -4.94 -10.38
N SER A 173 -3.07 -5.17 -11.28
CA SER A 173 -3.21 -4.91 -12.72
C SER A 173 -2.91 -6.12 -13.59
N GLU A 174 -2.43 -7.19 -12.99
CA GLU A 174 -1.91 -8.37 -13.67
C GLU A 174 -2.71 -9.56 -13.12
N GLY A 175 -3.54 -10.19 -13.96
CA GLY A 175 -4.23 -11.42 -13.60
C GLY A 175 -3.25 -12.52 -13.20
N GLU A 176 -3.74 -13.53 -12.48
CA GLU A 176 -2.92 -14.65 -12.01
C GLU A 176 -2.45 -15.51 -13.21
N GLY A 177 -1.36 -15.13 -13.88
CA GLY A 177 -0.75 -16.01 -14.89
C GLY A 177 0.07 -15.45 -16.05
N VAL A 178 0.40 -14.16 -16.14
CA VAL A 178 1.20 -13.66 -17.30
C VAL A 178 2.43 -12.87 -16.85
N ALA A 179 3.54 -13.08 -17.57
CA ALA A 179 4.84 -12.45 -17.36
C ALA A 179 4.72 -10.95 -17.09
N SER A 180 4.79 -10.60 -15.80
CA SER A 180 4.75 -9.21 -15.34
C SER A 180 5.88 -8.41 -15.97
N ASN A 181 5.58 -7.17 -16.36
CA ASN A 181 6.58 -6.19 -16.74
C ASN A 181 7.38 -5.67 -15.53
N SER A 182 7.08 -6.16 -14.32
CA SER A 182 7.73 -5.78 -13.06
C SER A 182 7.97 -7.00 -12.16
N ALA A 183 9.04 -7.03 -11.38
CA ALA A 183 9.12 -8.05 -10.32
C ALA A 183 8.01 -7.76 -9.29
N SER A 184 7.39 -8.75 -8.65
CA SER A 184 6.46 -8.52 -7.53
C SER A 184 7.16 -8.60 -6.16
N HIS A 185 8.40 -9.12 -6.13
CA HIS A 185 9.13 -9.38 -4.90
C HIS A 185 9.47 -8.07 -4.15
N ILE A 186 9.24 -8.06 -2.84
CA ILE A 186 9.34 -6.87 -1.99
C ILE A 186 10.77 -6.29 -1.96
N GLU A 187 11.82 -7.11 -2.00
CA GLU A 187 13.22 -6.64 -2.12
C GLU A 187 13.53 -5.91 -3.44
N ILE A 188 12.75 -6.15 -4.49
CA ILE A 188 12.94 -5.51 -5.79
C ILE A 188 12.08 -4.25 -5.90
N ARG A 189 10.81 -4.32 -5.49
CA ARG A 189 9.82 -3.25 -5.72
C ARG A 189 9.69 -2.23 -4.62
N TYR A 190 10.00 -2.58 -3.39
CA TYR A 190 9.80 -1.67 -2.27
C TYR A 190 10.72 -0.45 -2.40
N THR A 191 10.14 0.74 -2.26
CA THR A 191 10.87 2.02 -2.20
C THR A 191 10.66 2.63 -0.82
N ASP A 192 11.75 3.04 -0.17
CA ASP A 192 11.71 3.56 1.19
C ASP A 192 10.82 4.81 1.28
N LEU A 193 9.82 4.78 2.16
CA LEU A 193 8.97 5.94 2.42
C LEU A 193 9.70 7.01 3.22
N PHE A 194 9.30 8.27 3.04
CA PHE A 194 9.67 9.33 3.97
C PHE A 194 8.75 9.27 5.20
N VAL A 195 9.33 8.86 6.33
CA VAL A 195 8.66 8.82 7.63
C VAL A 195 9.43 9.69 8.59
N THR A 196 8.73 10.45 9.42
CA THR A 196 9.34 11.29 10.46
C THR A 196 8.45 11.34 11.70
N GLU A 197 8.99 11.84 12.81
CA GLU A 197 8.21 12.03 14.03
C GLU A 197 7.22 13.16 13.87
N ASP A 198 6.09 13.03 14.54
CA ASP A 198 5.04 14.04 14.55
C ASP A 198 4.65 14.32 16.00
N ASP A 199 4.69 15.59 16.38
CA ASP A 199 4.30 16.04 17.71
C ASP A 199 2.79 15.95 17.95
N ASP A 200 1.99 15.53 16.96
CA ASP A 200 0.53 15.34 17.08
C ASP A 200 -0.21 16.64 17.47
N LEU A 201 0.44 17.80 17.37
CA LEU A 201 -0.03 19.10 17.88
C LEU A 201 -1.16 19.75 17.07
N VAL A 202 -1.55 19.18 15.92
CA VAL A 202 -2.55 19.80 15.05
C VAL A 202 -3.55 18.77 14.56
N ASP A 203 -4.65 18.67 15.29
CA ASP A 203 -5.90 18.09 14.81
C ASP A 203 -6.60 19.17 13.98
N SER A 204 -6.44 19.06 12.66
CA SER A 204 -7.00 19.99 11.69
C SER A 204 -8.25 19.33 11.12
N SER A 205 -9.40 20.01 11.21
CA SER A 205 -10.68 19.52 10.68
C SER A 205 -10.75 19.51 9.14
N GLN A 206 -9.60 19.43 8.46
CA GLN A 206 -9.48 19.44 7.01
C GLN A 206 -9.39 18.02 6.46
N HIS A 207 -9.73 17.84 5.18
CA HIS A 207 -9.59 16.56 4.50
C HIS A 207 -8.12 16.10 4.52
N GLU A 208 -7.90 14.81 4.77
CA GLU A 208 -6.58 14.25 5.14
C GLU A 208 -5.45 14.55 4.14
N TYR A 209 -5.77 14.65 2.85
CA TYR A 209 -4.81 14.99 1.80
C TYR A 209 -4.26 16.42 1.98
N PHE A 210 -5.08 17.38 2.41
CA PHE A 210 -4.62 18.74 2.67
C PHE A 210 -3.75 18.78 3.91
N ASP A 211 -4.10 18.03 4.93
CA ASP A 211 -3.28 17.86 6.12
C ASP A 211 -1.89 17.31 5.78
N LEU A 212 -1.81 16.32 4.90
CA LEU A 212 -0.54 15.79 4.40
C LEU A 212 0.27 16.86 3.64
N ALA A 213 -0.32 17.54 2.67
CA ALA A 213 0.34 18.59 1.90
C ALA A 213 0.89 19.71 2.81
N SER A 214 0.08 20.09 3.80
CA SER A 214 0.41 21.09 4.81
C SER A 214 1.55 20.66 5.74
N ARG A 215 1.57 19.38 6.13
CA ARG A 215 2.66 18.80 6.92
C ARG A 215 3.94 18.81 6.10
N ARG A 216 3.90 18.35 4.85
CA ARG A 216 5.07 18.42 3.94
C ARG A 216 5.60 19.85 3.83
N ALA A 217 4.74 20.83 3.56
CA ALA A 217 5.16 22.24 3.45
C ALA A 217 5.87 22.76 4.71
N ARG A 218 5.32 22.49 5.90
CA ARG A 218 5.97 22.88 7.17
C ARG A 218 7.31 22.18 7.38
N ILE A 219 7.36 20.89 7.13
CA ILE A 219 8.54 20.04 7.32
C ILE A 219 9.68 20.49 6.40
N TYR A 220 9.39 20.75 5.12
CA TYR A 220 10.39 21.23 4.17
C TYR A 220 10.88 22.65 4.49
N VAL A 221 10.03 23.53 5.02
CA VAL A 221 10.41 24.91 5.40
C VAL A 221 11.31 24.95 6.63
N HIS A 222 11.06 24.10 7.63
CA HIS A 222 11.79 24.13 8.90
C HIS A 222 13.03 23.21 8.97
N GLN A 223 13.27 22.36 7.97
CA GLN A 223 14.46 21.48 7.83
C GLN A 223 14.78 20.60 9.06
N ALA A 224 13.84 20.38 9.97
CA ALA A 224 14.11 19.83 11.30
C ALA A 224 13.83 18.32 11.44
N CYS A 225 13.64 17.59 10.33
CA CYS A 225 13.08 16.24 10.40
C CYS A 225 14.12 15.14 10.20
N GLN A 226 14.15 14.19 11.14
CA GLN A 226 14.89 12.94 11.01
C GLN A 226 14.05 11.94 10.22
N ARG A 227 14.66 11.34 9.18
CA ARG A 227 14.04 10.24 8.44
C ARG A 227 14.14 8.96 9.27
N ILE A 228 13.00 8.30 9.46
CA ILE A 228 12.88 7.04 10.18
C ILE A 228 12.62 5.94 9.17
N ARG A 229 13.47 4.91 9.16
CA ARG A 229 13.19 3.69 8.40
C ARG A 229 12.19 2.83 9.17
N PRO A 230 11.37 1.99 8.50
CA PRO A 230 10.45 1.10 9.19
C PRO A 230 11.11 0.26 10.30
N CYS A 231 12.27 -0.33 10.03
CA CYS A 231 13.03 -1.09 11.04
C CYS A 231 13.56 -0.26 12.22
N HIS A 232 13.56 1.07 12.12
CA HIS A 232 13.99 1.98 13.20
C HIS A 232 12.81 2.57 13.98
N LEU A 233 11.57 2.17 13.69
CA LEU A 233 10.39 2.65 14.40
C LEU A 233 10.48 2.40 15.92
N LEU A 234 11.10 1.29 16.33
CA LEU A 234 11.38 0.95 17.74
C LEU A 234 12.81 1.29 18.18
N GLY A 235 13.58 2.02 17.36
CA GLY A 235 14.95 2.40 17.72
C GLY A 235 14.99 3.41 18.89
N PRO A 236 16.01 3.37 19.75
CA PRO A 236 16.16 4.34 20.85
C PRO A 236 16.38 5.77 20.34
N GLN A 237 16.00 6.77 21.15
CA GLN A 237 16.16 8.19 20.82
C GLN A 237 16.53 9.06 22.04
N GLY A 238 17.19 10.19 21.73
CA GLY A 238 17.47 11.26 22.68
C GLY A 238 18.36 10.82 23.86
N THR A 239 18.42 11.67 24.88
CA THR A 239 19.26 11.47 26.09
C THR A 239 18.77 10.33 26.99
N SER A 240 17.56 9.80 26.78
CA SER A 240 16.99 8.72 27.60
C SER A 240 17.53 7.32 27.26
N GLY A 241 18.00 7.12 26.01
CA GLY A 241 18.56 5.86 25.52
C GLY A 241 17.60 4.66 25.42
N ARG A 242 16.34 4.75 25.87
CA ARG A 242 15.41 3.60 25.90
C ARG A 242 14.58 3.48 24.60
N PRO A 243 14.45 2.28 24.01
CA PRO A 243 13.52 2.01 22.91
C PRO A 243 12.05 2.30 23.29
N PRO A 244 11.25 2.95 22.42
CA PRO A 244 9.82 3.08 22.67
C PRO A 244 9.14 1.71 22.53
N LYS A 245 8.20 1.40 23.43
CA LYS A 245 7.41 0.16 23.35
C LYS A 245 6.15 0.32 22.51
N ARG A 246 5.60 1.53 22.41
CA ARG A 246 4.32 1.81 21.72
C ARG A 246 4.53 2.92 20.72
N VAL A 247 4.38 2.56 19.45
CA VAL A 247 4.59 3.45 18.31
C VAL A 247 3.30 3.55 17.52
N LYS A 248 2.83 4.77 17.30
CA LYS A 248 1.73 5.07 16.37
C LYS A 248 2.30 5.57 15.06
N VAL A 249 1.94 4.95 13.95
CA VAL A 249 2.29 5.36 12.59
C VAL A 249 1.04 5.84 11.88
N LYS A 250 0.94 7.14 11.65
CA LYS A 250 -0.21 7.77 10.98
C LYS A 250 0.11 8.21 9.56
N GLY A 251 -0.92 8.27 8.73
CA GLY A 251 -0.80 8.74 7.35
C GLY A 251 -2.08 8.48 6.57
N ILE A 252 -2.26 9.18 5.47
CA ILE A 252 -3.48 9.10 4.66
C ILE A 252 -3.65 7.72 4.00
N ALA A 253 -4.82 7.46 3.42
CA ALA A 253 -5.04 6.25 2.63
C ALA A 253 -4.07 6.17 1.43
N GLY A 254 -3.60 4.97 1.08
CA GLY A 254 -2.69 4.76 -0.05
C GLY A 254 -1.24 5.27 0.14
N ILE A 255 -0.90 5.88 1.28
CA ILE A 255 0.45 6.45 1.53
C ILE A 255 1.55 5.40 1.79
N GLY A 256 1.19 4.12 1.93
CA GLY A 256 2.13 3.01 2.10
C GLY A 256 2.33 2.48 3.53
N LYS A 257 1.46 2.82 4.49
CA LYS A 257 1.56 2.35 5.89
C LYS A 257 1.64 0.82 6.01
N SER A 258 0.68 0.10 5.43
CA SER A 258 0.61 -1.37 5.44
C SER A 258 1.82 -2.00 4.75
N VAL A 259 2.29 -1.41 3.65
CA VAL A 259 3.48 -1.90 2.92
C VAL A 259 4.76 -1.70 3.76
N ALA A 260 4.85 -0.61 4.53
CA ALA A 260 5.99 -0.38 5.42
C ALA A 260 6.05 -1.37 6.59
N VAL A 261 4.91 -1.72 7.20
CA VAL A 261 4.88 -2.74 8.25
C VAL A 261 5.03 -4.16 7.67
N GLN A 262 4.50 -4.44 6.48
CA GLN A 262 4.77 -5.66 5.74
C GLN A 262 6.27 -5.84 5.51
N ARG A 263 6.97 -4.76 5.08
CA ARG A 263 8.42 -4.77 4.91
C ARG A 263 9.15 -5.08 6.21
N LEU A 264 8.72 -4.51 7.33
CA LEU A 264 9.30 -4.78 8.65
C LEU A 264 9.14 -6.25 9.04
N VAL A 265 7.94 -6.82 8.88
CA VAL A 265 7.65 -8.24 9.17
C VAL A 265 8.47 -9.16 8.27
N TYR A 266 8.57 -8.84 6.98
CA TYR A 266 9.42 -9.55 6.03
C TYR A 266 10.89 -9.56 6.46
N GLU A 267 11.43 -8.39 6.84
CA GLU A 267 12.82 -8.27 7.28
C GLU A 267 13.11 -9.01 8.59
N TRP A 268 12.14 -9.13 9.49
CA TRP A 268 12.27 -10.00 10.66
C TRP A 268 12.24 -11.47 10.29
N ALA A 269 11.33 -11.85 9.40
CA ALA A 269 11.12 -13.23 9.01
C ALA A 269 12.30 -13.81 8.21
N ILE A 270 13.06 -13.00 7.45
CA ILE A 270 14.35 -13.41 6.84
C ILE A 270 15.54 -13.29 7.81
N GLY A 271 15.31 -12.82 9.04
CA GLY A 271 16.35 -12.64 10.06
C GLY A 271 17.27 -11.44 9.84
N LYS A 272 16.85 -10.41 9.11
CA LYS A 272 17.67 -9.22 8.82
C LYS A 272 17.58 -8.17 9.94
N ASN A 273 16.37 -7.74 10.27
CA ASN A 273 16.12 -6.69 11.26
C ASN A 273 15.21 -7.20 12.39
N MET A 274 15.01 -6.40 13.45
CA MET A 274 14.11 -6.72 14.57
C MET A 274 14.48 -8.02 15.31
N ARG A 275 15.78 -8.38 15.32
CA ARG A 275 16.29 -9.66 15.86
C ARG A 275 16.10 -9.78 17.38
N GLU A 276 15.89 -8.66 18.06
CA GLU A 276 15.56 -8.58 19.48
C GLU A 276 14.21 -9.21 19.83
N PHE A 277 13.31 -9.38 18.85
CA PHE A 277 12.00 -9.99 19.04
C PHE A 277 12.03 -11.49 18.70
N THR A 278 11.64 -12.31 19.68
CA THR A 278 11.46 -13.76 19.50
C THR A 278 10.26 -14.04 18.58
N CYS A 279 9.19 -13.24 18.67
CA CYS A 279 7.98 -13.42 17.87
C CYS A 279 7.37 -12.05 17.49
N ILE A 280 6.92 -11.92 16.24
CA ILE A 280 6.12 -10.79 15.77
C ILE A 280 4.74 -11.28 15.37
N PHE A 281 3.69 -10.79 16.03
CA PHE A 281 2.30 -11.07 15.65
C PHE A 281 1.77 -9.96 14.73
N ASP A 282 1.44 -10.31 13.49
CA ASP A 282 0.80 -9.41 12.52
C ASP A 282 -0.73 -9.53 12.58
N LEU A 283 -1.40 -8.52 13.15
CA LEU A 283 -2.85 -8.50 13.29
C LEU A 283 -3.44 -7.35 12.47
N ARG A 284 -4.22 -7.69 11.44
CA ARG A 284 -4.95 -6.70 10.64
C ARG A 284 -6.33 -6.45 11.24
N PHE A 285 -6.71 -5.18 11.42
CA PHE A 285 -8.02 -4.81 11.96
C PHE A 285 -9.18 -5.25 11.08
N ARG A 286 -8.98 -5.25 9.76
CA ARG A 286 -9.94 -5.78 8.80
C ARG A 286 -10.33 -7.24 9.06
N GLU A 287 -9.37 -8.06 9.50
CA GLU A 287 -9.61 -9.47 9.88
C GLU A 287 -10.20 -9.58 11.30
N LEU A 288 -9.80 -8.68 12.20
CA LEU A 288 -10.38 -8.62 13.55
C LEU A 288 -11.89 -8.33 13.52
N ASN A 289 -12.40 -7.69 12.47
CA ASN A 289 -13.82 -7.42 12.27
C ASN A 289 -14.69 -8.69 12.13
N LEU A 290 -14.10 -9.86 11.84
CA LEU A 290 -14.85 -11.12 11.72
C LEU A 290 -15.07 -11.81 13.07
N ILE A 291 -14.49 -11.28 14.15
CA ILE A 291 -14.61 -11.85 15.48
C ILE A 291 -15.76 -11.16 16.21
N GLU A 292 -16.87 -11.89 16.37
CA GLU A 292 -18.06 -11.39 17.04
C GLU A 292 -18.13 -11.85 18.49
N ASP A 293 -17.78 -13.11 18.75
CA ASP A 293 -17.78 -13.70 20.07
C ASP A 293 -16.61 -13.18 20.92
N PRO A 294 -16.82 -12.92 22.23
CA PRO A 294 -15.74 -12.66 23.17
C PRO A 294 -14.72 -13.80 23.23
N LEU A 295 -13.44 -13.45 23.21
CA LEU A 295 -12.32 -14.39 23.23
C LEU A 295 -11.12 -13.81 23.98
N SER A 296 -10.19 -14.69 24.35
CA SER A 296 -8.92 -14.31 24.98
C SER A 296 -7.82 -14.05 23.95
N LEU A 297 -6.72 -13.39 24.35
CA LEU A 297 -5.55 -13.23 23.47
C LEU A 297 -4.95 -14.58 23.08
N LEU A 298 -4.94 -15.53 24.02
CA LEU A 298 -4.45 -16.89 23.77
C LEU A 298 -5.28 -17.60 22.69
N GLU A 299 -6.61 -17.50 22.75
CA GLU A 299 -7.50 -18.06 21.72
C GLU A 299 -7.33 -17.32 20.39
N LEU A 300 -7.31 -15.99 20.39
CA LEU A 300 -7.11 -15.18 19.19
C LEU A 300 -5.85 -15.57 18.41
N LEU A 301 -4.72 -15.66 19.11
CA LEU A 301 -3.44 -16.01 18.48
C LEU A 301 -3.37 -17.51 18.16
N GLY A 302 -3.96 -18.37 19.00
CA GLY A 302 -3.99 -19.82 18.79
C GLY A 302 -4.84 -20.23 17.59
N ASP A 303 -5.93 -19.52 17.32
CA ASP A 303 -6.80 -19.77 16.17
C ASP A 303 -6.18 -19.23 14.89
N ARG A 304 -5.57 -18.03 14.94
CA ARG A 304 -4.91 -17.42 13.77
C ARG A 304 -3.58 -18.03 13.41
N PHE A 305 -2.80 -18.43 14.41
CA PHE A 305 -1.48 -19.01 14.25
C PHE A 305 -1.47 -20.39 14.91
N ARG A 306 -2.24 -21.35 14.36
CA ARG A 306 -2.41 -22.70 14.94
C ARG A 306 -1.09 -23.41 15.25
N TYR A 307 -0.07 -23.19 14.43
CA TYR A 307 1.28 -23.73 14.63
C TYR A 307 2.02 -23.12 15.84
N LEU A 308 1.58 -21.97 16.38
CA LEU A 308 2.09 -21.36 17.60
C LEU A 308 1.31 -21.75 18.86
N LYS A 309 0.13 -22.38 18.73
CA LYS A 309 -0.83 -22.56 19.84
C LYS A 309 -0.19 -23.13 21.12
N GLU A 310 0.63 -24.17 20.98
CA GLU A 310 1.34 -24.82 22.10
C GLU A 310 2.51 -23.97 22.66
N ALA A 311 3.10 -23.10 21.84
CA ALA A 311 4.21 -22.23 22.23
C ALA A 311 3.76 -20.90 22.85
N LEU A 312 2.51 -20.47 22.63
CA LEU A 312 2.00 -19.19 23.13
C LEU A 312 2.15 -19.01 24.65
N PRO A 313 1.84 -20.00 25.51
CA PRO A 313 2.03 -19.85 26.96
C PRO A 313 3.48 -19.56 27.35
N ASP A 314 4.43 -20.24 26.70
CA ASP A 314 5.87 -20.02 26.93
C ASP A 314 6.32 -18.65 26.39
N LEU A 315 5.83 -18.23 25.22
CA LEU A 315 6.12 -16.91 24.66
C LEU A 315 5.64 -15.78 25.59
N PHE A 316 4.45 -15.92 26.19
CA PHE A 316 3.91 -14.92 27.11
C PHE A 316 4.65 -14.81 28.44
N THR A 317 5.57 -15.73 28.76
CA THR A 317 6.45 -15.59 29.94
C THR A 317 7.52 -14.52 29.74
N SER A 318 7.85 -14.19 28.49
CA SER A 318 8.87 -13.22 28.10
C SER A 318 8.27 -12.11 27.22
N PRO A 319 7.31 -11.32 27.74
CA PRO A 319 6.57 -10.34 26.94
C PRO A 319 7.45 -9.29 26.26
N SER A 320 8.61 -8.94 26.84
CA SER A 320 9.54 -7.96 26.29
C SER A 320 10.16 -8.36 24.94
N SER A 321 10.15 -9.65 24.58
CA SER A 321 10.62 -10.14 23.28
C SER A 321 9.49 -10.35 22.27
N LEU A 322 8.29 -9.85 22.55
CA LEU A 322 7.13 -9.90 21.66
C LEU A 322 6.84 -8.53 21.05
N LEU A 323 6.52 -8.54 19.75
CA LEU A 323 6.02 -7.38 19.02
C LEU A 323 4.64 -7.68 18.44
N PHE A 324 3.70 -6.77 18.64
CA PHE A 324 2.41 -6.76 17.96
C PHE A 324 2.39 -5.66 16.91
N VAL A 325 2.23 -6.06 15.66
CA VAL A 325 1.97 -5.13 14.54
C VAL A 325 0.46 -5.11 14.32
N LEU A 326 -0.18 -3.99 14.69
CA LEU A 326 -1.61 -3.76 14.56
C LEU A 326 -1.85 -2.85 13.35
N ASP A 327 -2.27 -3.43 12.23
CA ASP A 327 -2.39 -2.71 10.96
C ASP A 327 -3.84 -2.31 10.64
N GLY A 328 -4.05 -1.03 10.34
CA GLY A 328 -5.29 -0.49 9.77
C GLY A 328 -6.39 -0.18 10.77
N LEU A 329 -6.11 0.51 11.89
CA LEU A 329 -7.12 0.83 12.91
C LEU A 329 -8.38 1.51 12.33
N ASP A 330 -8.20 2.32 11.30
CA ASP A 330 -9.26 3.04 10.58
C ASP A 330 -10.26 2.10 9.88
N GLU A 331 -9.91 0.83 9.72
CA GLU A 331 -10.74 -0.20 9.12
C GLU A 331 -11.51 -1.03 10.16
N PHE A 332 -11.37 -0.73 11.45
CA PHE A 332 -12.03 -1.47 12.52
C PHE A 332 -13.48 -1.04 12.70
N LYS A 333 -14.43 -1.99 12.65
CA LYS A 333 -15.87 -1.72 12.69
C LYS A 333 -16.39 -1.44 14.10
N PHE A 334 -15.71 -1.93 15.13
CA PHE A 334 -16.17 -1.83 16.51
C PHE A 334 -15.67 -0.54 17.18
N PRO A 335 -16.52 0.19 17.91
CA PRO A 335 -16.10 1.39 18.64
C PRO A 335 -15.07 1.04 19.71
N LEU A 336 -14.08 1.92 19.88
CA LEU A 336 -13.00 1.77 20.85
C LEU A 336 -13.21 2.71 22.03
N ASP A 337 -13.40 2.13 23.21
CA ASP A 337 -13.50 2.91 24.45
C ASP A 337 -12.12 3.12 25.06
N TRP A 338 -11.48 4.24 24.71
CA TRP A 338 -10.18 4.64 25.26
C TRP A 338 -10.22 5.07 26.73
N ASN A 339 -11.41 5.34 27.28
CA ASN A 339 -11.61 5.79 28.65
C ASN A 339 -12.16 4.70 29.57
N SER A 340 -12.52 3.54 29.02
CA SER A 340 -12.85 2.32 29.76
C SER A 340 -11.86 2.11 30.91
N PRO A 341 -12.34 1.89 32.16
CA PRO A 341 -11.46 1.60 33.28
C PRO A 341 -10.61 0.37 32.98
N ASP A 342 -9.37 0.41 33.44
CA ASP A 342 -8.41 -0.67 33.23
C ASP A 342 -8.83 -1.85 34.11
N LYS A 343 -9.56 -2.80 33.52
CA LYS A 343 -9.86 -4.09 34.15
C LYS A 343 -8.61 -4.96 34.08
N ASN A 344 -8.41 -5.84 35.07
CA ASN A 344 -7.34 -6.85 35.11
C ASN A 344 -7.52 -7.90 34.00
N ILE A 345 -7.39 -7.49 32.73
CA ILE A 345 -7.47 -8.34 31.55
C ILE A 345 -6.12 -9.01 31.37
N ASP A 346 -6.09 -10.34 31.45
CA ASP A 346 -4.92 -11.15 31.18
C ASP A 346 -5.02 -11.88 29.82
N VAL A 347 -4.01 -12.67 29.48
CA VAL A 347 -3.97 -13.41 28.20
C VAL A 347 -5.04 -14.48 28.05
N ARG A 348 -5.73 -14.87 29.13
CA ARG A 348 -6.81 -15.89 29.16
C ARG A 348 -8.20 -15.29 29.37
N SER A 349 -8.28 -13.99 29.65
CA SER A 349 -9.53 -13.27 29.88
C SER A 349 -10.33 -13.15 28.59
N LYS A 350 -11.55 -13.71 28.56
CA LYS A 350 -12.46 -13.59 27.41
C LYS A 350 -13.17 -12.25 27.43
N VAL A 351 -12.88 -11.41 26.45
CA VAL A 351 -13.48 -10.09 26.30
C VAL A 351 -13.77 -9.82 24.82
N PRO A 352 -14.67 -8.86 24.50
CA PRO A 352 -14.82 -8.41 23.12
C PRO A 352 -13.48 -8.00 22.51
N VAL A 353 -13.28 -8.32 21.23
CA VAL A 353 -12.04 -8.05 20.51
C VAL A 353 -11.63 -6.56 20.57
N SER A 354 -12.59 -5.64 20.57
CA SER A 354 -12.34 -4.20 20.75
C SER A 354 -11.68 -3.89 22.10
N LYS A 355 -12.15 -4.49 23.19
CA LYS A 355 -11.54 -4.32 24.53
C LYS A 355 -10.16 -4.96 24.61
N LEU A 356 -9.96 -6.10 23.94
CA LEU A 356 -8.67 -6.76 23.88
C LEU A 356 -7.62 -5.87 23.20
N MET A 357 -7.96 -5.28 22.05
CA MET A 357 -7.08 -4.39 21.31
C MET A 357 -6.78 -3.10 22.10
N VAL A 358 -7.78 -2.49 22.75
CA VAL A 358 -7.55 -1.33 23.63
C VAL A 358 -6.61 -1.69 24.78
N ALA A 359 -6.83 -2.82 25.47
CA ALA A 359 -5.98 -3.26 26.57
C ALA A 359 -4.53 -3.51 26.13
N LEU A 360 -4.35 -4.12 24.96
CA LEU A 360 -3.04 -4.34 24.36
C LEU A 360 -2.37 -3.03 23.97
N ILE A 361 -3.09 -2.05 23.40
CA ILE A 361 -2.57 -0.74 22.98
C ILE A 361 -2.23 0.16 24.17
N LYS A 362 -3.07 0.17 25.23
CA LYS A 362 -2.79 0.89 26.47
C LYS A 362 -1.60 0.30 27.24
N GLY A 363 -1.39 -1.01 27.10
CA GLY A 363 -0.40 -1.77 27.87
C GLY A 363 -0.90 -2.32 29.19
N ASN A 364 -2.21 -2.41 29.37
CA ASN A 364 -2.81 -3.15 30.48
C ASN A 364 -2.63 -4.65 30.27
N LEU A 365 -2.65 -5.08 29.00
CA LEU A 365 -2.36 -6.45 28.58
C LEU A 365 -0.95 -6.48 27.98
N LEU A 366 -0.09 -7.36 28.52
CA LEU A 366 1.32 -7.49 28.13
C LEU A 366 2.07 -6.13 28.13
N PRO A 367 2.20 -5.46 29.29
CA PRO A 367 2.79 -4.12 29.40
C PRO A 367 4.19 -4.02 28.79
N GLU A 368 4.96 -5.11 28.91
CA GLU A 368 6.34 -5.15 28.44
C GLU A 368 6.50 -5.40 26.94
N ALA A 369 5.45 -5.86 26.25
CA ALA A 369 5.48 -6.12 24.82
C ALA A 369 5.48 -4.82 24.01
N SER A 370 6.09 -4.88 22.82
CA SER A 370 6.08 -3.77 21.89
C SER A 370 4.85 -3.79 20.99
N VAL A 371 4.36 -2.61 20.59
CA VAL A 371 3.20 -2.42 19.72
C VAL A 371 3.53 -1.36 18.67
N ILE A 372 3.36 -1.72 17.40
CA ILE A 372 3.29 -0.76 16.29
C ILE A 372 1.85 -0.72 15.80
N LEU A 373 1.21 0.44 15.88
CA LEU A 373 -0.13 0.68 15.40
C LEU A 373 -0.08 1.52 14.12
N THR A 374 -0.73 1.09 13.04
CA THR A 374 -0.98 1.94 11.88
C THR A 374 -2.41 2.47 11.88
N THR A 375 -2.58 3.74 11.50
CA THR A 375 -3.91 4.38 11.50
C THR A 375 -3.97 5.59 10.56
N ARG A 376 -5.17 6.02 10.19
CA ARG A 376 -5.40 7.30 9.52
C ARG A 376 -5.50 8.44 10.53
N PRO A 377 -5.12 9.69 10.18
CA PRO A 377 -5.24 10.83 11.08
C PRO A 377 -6.64 11.03 11.66
N ALA A 378 -7.69 10.77 10.88
CA ALA A 378 -9.07 10.95 11.32
C ALA A 378 -9.58 9.89 12.31
N THR A 379 -8.82 8.80 12.53
CA THR A 379 -9.21 7.72 13.45
C THR A 379 -8.66 7.99 14.83
N GLU A 380 -9.54 7.97 15.84
CA GLU A 380 -9.19 8.31 17.21
C GLU A 380 -8.25 7.26 17.82
N ALA A 381 -7.02 7.68 18.12
CA ALA A 381 -6.02 6.92 18.85
C ALA A 381 -5.17 7.89 19.71
N PRO A 382 -5.53 8.10 20.99
CA PRO A 382 -4.95 9.16 21.82
C PRO A 382 -3.44 9.07 21.96
N LYS A 383 -2.72 10.19 21.72
CA LYS A 383 -1.25 10.27 21.80
C LYS A 383 -0.68 9.76 23.12
N ARG A 384 -1.40 9.95 24.24
CA ARG A 384 -0.97 9.57 25.60
C ARG A 384 -0.57 8.10 25.77
N PHE A 385 -1.03 7.20 24.89
CA PHE A 385 -0.69 5.77 24.95
C PHE A 385 0.56 5.39 24.14
N PHE A 386 1.15 6.33 23.41
CA PHE A 386 2.28 6.07 22.52
C PHE A 386 3.50 6.88 22.96
N GLN A 387 4.64 6.20 23.12
CA GLN A 387 5.90 6.90 23.40
C GLN A 387 6.47 7.57 22.15
N ARG A 388 6.10 7.09 20.95
CA ARG A 388 6.48 7.68 19.67
C ARG A 388 5.30 7.75 18.73
N CYS A 389 5.16 8.89 18.06
CA CYS A 389 4.20 9.09 16.99
C CYS A 389 4.95 9.47 15.71
N CYS A 390 4.75 8.70 14.66
CA CYS A 390 5.37 8.90 13.35
C CYS A 390 4.30 9.26 12.32
N VAL A 391 4.63 10.13 11.38
CA VAL A 391 3.83 10.42 10.19
C VAL A 391 4.54 9.92 8.93
N VAL A 392 3.79 9.21 8.08
CA VAL A 392 4.24 8.81 6.74
C VAL A 392 3.88 9.91 5.76
N LEU A 393 4.88 10.41 5.02
CA LEU A 393 4.74 11.52 4.09
C LEU A 393 4.73 11.08 2.62
N GLY A 394 4.94 9.79 2.35
CA GLY A 394 4.97 9.20 1.01
C GLY A 394 6.36 9.23 0.38
N PHE A 395 6.41 9.40 -0.93
CA PHE A 395 7.64 9.56 -1.71
C PHE A 395 8.10 11.01 -1.78
N GLU A 396 9.40 11.19 -1.90
CA GLU A 396 10.02 12.42 -2.38
C GLU A 396 10.38 12.23 -3.87
N GLU A 397 10.87 13.27 -4.53
CA GLU A 397 11.17 13.25 -5.97
C GLU A 397 12.11 12.09 -6.35
N ASP A 398 13.19 11.89 -5.59
CA ASP A 398 14.14 10.81 -5.84
C ASP A 398 13.50 9.42 -5.68
N GLN A 399 12.57 9.24 -4.73
CA GLN A 399 11.82 8.00 -4.54
C GLN A 399 10.81 7.76 -5.65
N VAL A 400 10.18 8.81 -6.21
CA VAL A 400 9.32 8.66 -7.40
C VAL A 400 10.15 8.12 -8.56
N LYS A 401 11.34 8.68 -8.78
CA LYS A 401 12.26 8.19 -9.81
C LYS A 401 12.71 6.75 -9.56
N GLU A 402 13.09 6.43 -8.33
CA GLU A 402 13.48 5.07 -7.94
C GLU A 402 12.33 4.08 -8.15
N TYR A 403 11.11 4.46 -7.77
CA TYR A 403 9.91 3.64 -7.93
C TYR A 403 9.62 3.37 -9.41
N THR A 404 9.65 4.40 -10.28
CA THR A 404 9.45 4.23 -11.73
C THR A 404 10.49 3.30 -12.34
N ASN A 405 11.76 3.42 -11.95
CA ASN A 405 12.84 2.53 -12.41
C ASN A 405 12.66 1.08 -11.94
N LYS A 406 12.16 0.86 -10.73
CA LYS A 406 11.82 -0.48 -10.23
C LYS A 406 10.54 -1.03 -10.84
N PHE A 407 9.68 -0.15 -11.37
CA PHE A 407 8.40 -0.52 -11.96
C PHE A 407 8.56 -1.12 -13.35
N TYR A 408 9.32 -0.47 -14.22
CA TYR A 408 9.52 -0.98 -15.58
C TYR A 408 10.85 -1.72 -15.71
N LYS A 409 10.81 -2.94 -16.25
CA LYS A 409 12.02 -3.66 -16.65
C LYS A 409 12.82 -2.92 -17.72
N ASP A 410 12.16 -2.23 -18.64
CA ASP A 410 12.80 -1.42 -19.67
C ASP A 410 13.13 -0.01 -19.14
N ARG A 411 14.44 0.28 -19.03
CA ARG A 411 14.95 1.55 -18.53
C ARG A 411 14.52 2.74 -19.39
N LYS A 412 14.39 2.59 -20.71
CA LYS A 412 13.95 3.67 -21.61
C LYS A 412 12.49 4.02 -21.35
N VAL A 413 11.66 3.01 -21.08
CA VAL A 413 10.24 3.21 -20.70
C VAL A 413 10.17 3.93 -19.35
N ALA A 414 10.95 3.49 -18.36
CA ALA A 414 11.01 4.14 -17.06
C ALA A 414 11.41 5.63 -17.15
N GLU A 415 12.43 5.95 -17.95
CA GLU A 415 12.88 7.32 -18.17
C GLU A 415 11.77 8.17 -18.82
N LYS A 416 11.13 7.69 -19.91
CA LYS A 416 10.04 8.42 -20.59
C LYS A 416 8.85 8.67 -19.67
N VAL A 417 8.44 7.68 -18.87
CA VAL A 417 7.32 7.81 -17.93
C VAL A 417 7.66 8.78 -16.81
N TYR A 418 8.86 8.69 -16.24
CA TYR A 418 9.31 9.64 -15.20
C TYR A 418 9.32 11.07 -15.73
N ASP A 419 9.87 11.29 -16.93
CA ASP A 419 9.91 12.61 -17.55
C ASP A 419 8.49 13.14 -17.83
N TYR A 420 7.55 12.28 -18.22
CA TYR A 420 6.15 12.68 -18.39
C TYR A 420 5.51 13.10 -17.05
N ILE A 421 5.71 12.31 -15.99
CA ILE A 421 5.23 12.64 -14.63
C ILE A 421 5.81 13.98 -14.20
N LEU A 422 7.12 14.19 -14.40
CA LEU A 422 7.82 15.41 -13.98
C LEU A 422 7.33 16.68 -14.69
N ASN A 423 6.92 16.57 -15.96
CA ASN A 423 6.44 17.69 -16.76
C ASN A 423 4.92 17.93 -16.65
N ASN A 424 4.20 17.10 -15.89
CA ASN A 424 2.77 17.27 -15.64
C ASN A 424 2.54 17.52 -14.15
N ASP A 425 2.29 18.79 -13.77
CA ASP A 425 2.19 19.21 -12.37
C ASP A 425 1.15 18.41 -11.55
N ASN A 426 0.00 18.07 -12.16
CA ASN A 426 -1.05 17.28 -11.50
C ASN A 426 -0.55 15.87 -11.17
N LEU A 427 0.03 15.19 -12.16
CA LEU A 427 0.56 13.83 -11.96
C LEU A 427 1.77 13.82 -11.04
N PHE A 428 2.63 14.83 -11.16
CA PHE A 428 3.83 14.96 -10.33
C PHE A 428 3.47 15.00 -8.85
N VAL A 429 2.52 15.85 -8.46
CA VAL A 429 2.12 15.99 -7.05
C VAL A 429 1.46 14.72 -6.53
N LEU A 430 0.64 14.06 -7.35
CA LEU A 430 -0.02 12.80 -6.99
C LEU A 430 0.97 11.65 -6.87
N SER A 431 2.03 11.63 -7.68
CA SER A 431 3.06 10.58 -7.67
C SER A 431 3.80 10.45 -6.33
N PHE A 432 3.75 11.48 -5.48
CA PHE A 432 4.27 11.40 -4.12
C PHE A 432 3.49 10.45 -3.22
N ILE A 433 2.27 10.07 -3.58
CA ILE A 433 1.50 9.04 -2.89
C ILE A 433 1.80 7.71 -3.59
N PRO A 434 2.41 6.73 -2.90
CA PRO A 434 2.85 5.47 -3.52
C PRO A 434 1.76 4.74 -4.31
N LEU A 435 0.52 4.72 -3.81
CA LEU A 435 -0.59 4.12 -4.54
C LEU A 435 -0.89 4.85 -5.86
N TYR A 436 -0.89 6.18 -5.85
CA TYR A 436 -1.10 6.94 -7.08
C TYR A 436 0.07 6.78 -8.05
N CYS A 437 1.31 6.72 -7.55
CA CYS A 437 2.46 6.39 -8.38
C CYS A 437 2.29 5.02 -9.06
N TYR A 438 1.82 4.01 -8.32
CA TYR A 438 1.50 2.69 -8.87
C TYR A 438 0.44 2.76 -9.98
N ILE A 439 -0.67 3.47 -9.73
CA ILE A 439 -1.77 3.62 -10.71
C ILE A 439 -1.27 4.37 -11.95
N ILE A 440 -0.52 5.47 -11.79
CA ILE A 440 0.05 6.24 -12.89
C ILE A 440 1.00 5.36 -13.71
N CYS A 441 1.94 4.65 -13.09
CA CYS A 441 2.85 3.77 -13.82
C CYS A 441 2.09 2.67 -14.56
N THR A 442 1.06 2.09 -13.96
CA THR A 442 0.23 1.08 -14.64
C THR A 442 -0.49 1.70 -15.84
N ALA A 443 -1.15 2.84 -15.66
CA ALA A 443 -1.86 3.56 -16.72
C ALA A 443 -0.94 3.98 -17.88
N MET A 444 0.32 4.34 -17.59
CA MET A 444 1.29 4.81 -18.58
C MET A 444 1.97 3.68 -19.36
N ALA A 445 1.88 2.43 -18.89
CA ALA A 445 2.64 1.31 -19.47
C ALA A 445 2.34 1.10 -20.97
N GLU A 446 1.09 1.25 -21.39
CA GLU A 446 0.68 1.05 -22.80
C GLU A 446 1.15 2.17 -23.75
N PHE A 447 1.40 3.38 -23.24
CA PHE A 447 1.78 4.54 -24.05
C PHE A 447 3.26 4.54 -24.44
N PHE A 448 4.11 4.00 -23.56
CA PHE A 448 5.56 4.11 -23.68
C PHE A 448 6.26 2.80 -24.01
N ALA A 449 5.54 1.67 -24.07
CA ALA A 449 6.13 0.36 -24.35
C ALA A 449 6.78 0.28 -25.75
N SER A 450 8.03 -0.17 -25.78
CA SER A 450 8.94 -0.30 -26.93
C SER A 450 8.25 -0.95 -28.14
N GLY A 451 8.25 -0.23 -29.27
CA GLY A 451 7.50 -0.57 -30.49
C GLY A 451 7.15 0.64 -31.37
N ASN A 452 7.35 1.87 -30.88
CA ASN A 452 6.94 3.10 -31.55
C ASN A 452 8.05 3.80 -32.36
N GLU A 453 9.17 3.13 -32.66
CA GLU A 453 10.27 3.76 -33.42
C GLU A 453 10.21 3.47 -34.94
N ASP A 454 9.41 2.51 -35.43
CA ASP A 454 9.44 2.10 -36.86
C ASP A 454 8.09 2.13 -37.61
N VAL A 455 7.08 2.86 -37.14
CA VAL A 455 5.88 3.11 -37.96
C VAL A 455 5.60 4.60 -38.00
N GLY A 456 6.07 5.25 -39.07
CA GLY A 456 5.50 6.51 -39.51
C GLY A 456 4.03 6.26 -39.86
N ASP A 457 3.14 6.65 -38.97
CA ASP A 457 1.82 7.20 -39.27
C ASP A 457 1.03 7.42 -37.97
N SER A 458 0.43 8.60 -37.85
CA SER A 458 -0.44 9.11 -36.78
C SER A 458 -1.73 8.28 -36.55
N LYS A 459 -1.65 6.94 -36.43
CA LYS A 459 -2.83 6.06 -36.31
C LYS A 459 -2.76 4.97 -35.24
N SER A 460 -1.75 4.94 -34.35
CA SER A 460 -1.59 3.86 -33.36
C SER A 460 -1.87 4.21 -31.89
N LEU A 461 -2.31 5.43 -31.57
CA LEU A 461 -2.79 5.81 -30.24
C LEU A 461 -4.10 6.57 -30.35
N GLU A 462 -5.24 5.87 -30.20
CA GLU A 462 -6.54 6.53 -30.00
C GLU A 462 -6.61 7.33 -28.67
N LEU A 463 -5.55 7.32 -27.83
CA LEU A 463 -5.47 8.05 -26.57
C LEU A 463 -4.26 8.96 -26.53
N SER A 464 -4.46 10.22 -26.14
CA SER A 464 -3.41 11.05 -25.58
C SER A 464 -3.06 10.56 -24.16
N PRO A 465 -1.80 10.70 -23.71
CA PRO A 465 -1.46 10.40 -22.32
C PRO A 465 -2.34 11.18 -21.32
N PRO A 466 -2.76 10.56 -20.20
CA PRO A 466 -3.72 11.14 -19.28
C PRO A 466 -3.14 12.36 -18.56
N ARG A 467 -3.95 13.41 -18.37
CA ARG A 467 -3.58 14.67 -17.71
C ARG A 467 -4.30 14.92 -16.39
N THR A 468 -5.52 14.41 -16.27
CA THR A 468 -6.39 14.52 -15.09
C THR A 468 -6.38 13.24 -14.27
N VAL A 469 -6.87 13.29 -13.02
CA VAL A 469 -6.93 12.11 -12.17
C VAL A 469 -7.92 11.10 -12.75
N SER A 470 -9.05 11.56 -13.27
CA SER A 470 -10.05 10.68 -13.87
C SER A 470 -9.52 9.95 -15.10
N GLU A 471 -8.76 10.64 -15.97
CA GLU A 471 -8.13 9.99 -17.13
C GLU A 471 -7.10 8.93 -16.71
N VAL A 472 -6.29 9.19 -15.68
CA VAL A 472 -5.34 8.21 -15.15
C VAL A 472 -6.06 6.95 -14.68
N TYR A 473 -7.14 7.10 -13.91
CA TYR A 473 -7.92 5.98 -13.42
C TYR A 473 -8.64 5.24 -14.55
N PHE A 474 -9.16 5.97 -15.55
CA PHE A 474 -9.76 5.38 -16.73
C PHE A 474 -8.75 4.56 -17.53
N CYS A 475 -7.53 5.08 -17.75
CA CYS A 475 -6.45 4.35 -18.40
C CYS A 475 -6.04 3.11 -17.59
N TYR A 476 -5.91 3.23 -16.26
CA TYR A 476 -5.64 2.09 -15.37
C TYR A 476 -6.72 1.00 -15.49
N LEU A 477 -7.99 1.39 -15.43
CA LEU A 477 -9.13 0.48 -15.56
C LEU A 477 -9.13 -0.19 -16.93
N PHE A 478 -8.93 0.58 -18.00
CA PHE A 478 -8.86 0.05 -19.37
C PHE A 478 -7.71 -0.96 -19.53
N THR A 479 -6.51 -0.63 -19.07
CA THR A 479 -5.35 -1.53 -19.12
C THR A 479 -5.63 -2.83 -18.38
N ALA A 480 -6.18 -2.74 -17.17
CA ALA A 480 -6.46 -3.93 -16.39
C ALA A 480 -7.56 -4.81 -17.05
N VAL A 481 -8.61 -4.19 -17.57
CA VAL A 481 -9.68 -4.87 -18.32
C VAL A 481 -9.13 -5.49 -19.61
N LYS A 482 -8.26 -4.81 -20.34
CA LYS A 482 -7.65 -5.30 -21.58
C LYS A 482 -6.78 -6.53 -21.33
N HIS A 483 -5.94 -6.49 -20.29
CA HIS A 483 -5.15 -7.66 -19.86
C HIS A 483 -6.04 -8.84 -19.48
N HIS A 484 -7.16 -8.59 -18.81
CA HIS A 484 -8.12 -9.60 -18.40
C HIS A 484 -8.91 -10.20 -19.57
N ALA A 485 -9.65 -9.36 -20.31
CA ALA A 485 -10.63 -9.76 -21.30
C ALA A 485 -10.00 -10.51 -22.48
N LEU A 486 -8.73 -10.26 -22.75
CA LEU A 486 -8.05 -10.75 -23.94
C LEU A 486 -6.95 -11.78 -23.66
N ARG A 487 -6.71 -12.18 -22.39
CA ARG A 487 -5.78 -13.25 -21.94
C ARG A 487 -4.48 -13.39 -22.77
N GLY A 488 -3.89 -12.27 -23.19
CA GLY A 488 -2.66 -12.23 -23.98
C GLY A 488 -2.78 -12.55 -25.49
N SER A 489 -3.96 -12.84 -26.04
CA SER A 489 -4.17 -13.07 -27.49
C SER A 489 -4.41 -11.79 -28.30
N ALA A 490 -4.56 -10.63 -27.63
CA ALA A 490 -4.77 -9.36 -28.31
C ALA A 490 -3.48 -8.64 -28.69
N GLY A 491 -3.39 -8.25 -29.96
CA GLY A 491 -2.46 -7.23 -30.41
C GLY A 491 -2.84 -5.85 -29.86
N ARG A 492 -1.87 -4.92 -29.83
CA ARG A 492 -2.10 -3.49 -29.49
C ARG A 492 -3.21 -2.83 -30.34
N SER A 493 -3.61 -3.45 -31.44
CA SER A 493 -4.59 -2.97 -32.43
C SER A 493 -6.07 -3.26 -32.11
N THR A 494 -6.40 -3.96 -31.01
CA THR A 494 -7.82 -4.23 -30.67
C THR A 494 -8.53 -2.91 -30.32
N PRO A 495 -9.65 -2.55 -30.98
CA PRO A 495 -10.38 -1.31 -30.70
C PRO A 495 -10.84 -1.21 -29.25
N ARG A 496 -10.75 -0.03 -28.64
CA ARG A 496 -11.15 0.20 -27.24
C ARG A 496 -12.58 -0.27 -26.96
N SER A 497 -13.50 0.08 -27.86
CA SER A 497 -14.93 -0.21 -27.69
C SER A 497 -15.22 -1.70 -27.65
N GLU A 498 -14.46 -2.51 -28.39
CA GLU A 498 -14.58 -3.97 -28.37
C GLU A 498 -14.12 -4.55 -27.02
N VAL A 499 -12.96 -4.11 -26.52
CA VAL A 499 -12.45 -4.53 -25.20
C VAL A 499 -13.43 -4.20 -24.08
N LEU A 500 -13.96 -2.97 -24.11
CA LEU A 500 -14.93 -2.52 -23.13
C LEU A 500 -16.26 -3.28 -23.23
N ALA A 501 -16.73 -3.58 -24.45
CA ALA A 501 -17.94 -4.37 -24.66
C ALA A 501 -17.84 -5.78 -24.03
N LEU A 502 -16.68 -6.43 -24.13
CA LEU A 502 -16.43 -7.75 -23.52
C LEU A 502 -16.55 -7.72 -21.99
N ALA A 503 -16.11 -6.65 -21.35
CA ALA A 503 -16.13 -6.50 -19.89
C ALA A 503 -17.36 -5.75 -19.36
N LYS A 504 -18.29 -5.33 -20.24
CA LYS A 504 -19.42 -4.45 -19.91
C LYS A 504 -20.24 -4.94 -18.73
N GLN A 505 -20.67 -6.19 -18.76
CA GLN A 505 -21.52 -6.76 -17.72
C GLN A 505 -20.78 -6.79 -16.37
N GLN A 506 -19.53 -7.23 -16.37
CA GLN A 506 -18.71 -7.31 -15.16
C GLN A 506 -18.44 -5.93 -14.56
N LEU A 507 -18.06 -4.94 -15.38
CA LEU A 507 -17.84 -3.56 -14.95
C LEU A 507 -19.11 -2.90 -14.44
N THR A 508 -20.26 -3.17 -15.07
CA THR A 508 -21.55 -2.64 -14.64
C THR A 508 -21.94 -3.19 -13.27
N ASN A 509 -21.82 -4.51 -13.07
CA ASN A 509 -22.15 -5.16 -11.80
C ASN A 509 -21.20 -4.74 -10.68
N LEU A 510 -19.89 -4.69 -10.96
CA LEU A 510 -18.87 -4.25 -10.01
C LEU A 510 -19.04 -2.76 -9.65
N GLY A 511 -19.35 -1.92 -10.63
CA GLY A 511 -19.61 -0.50 -10.40
C GLY A 511 -20.89 -0.26 -9.59
N LYS A 512 -21.93 -1.07 -9.78
CA LYS A 512 -23.15 -1.04 -8.96
C LYS A 512 -22.84 -1.38 -7.49
N LEU A 513 -22.11 -2.48 -7.26
CA LEU A 513 -21.61 -2.87 -5.93
C LEU A 513 -20.81 -1.72 -5.31
N ALA A 514 -19.90 -1.11 -6.07
CA ALA A 514 -19.07 0.00 -5.61
C ALA A 514 -19.90 1.21 -5.17
N TYR A 515 -20.88 1.63 -5.98
CA TYR A 515 -21.75 2.76 -5.73
C TYR A 515 -22.62 2.56 -4.49
N GLU A 516 -23.32 1.43 -4.39
CA GLU A 516 -24.19 1.17 -3.24
C GLU A 516 -23.40 1.04 -1.94
N ASN A 517 -22.24 0.35 -1.97
CA ASN A 517 -21.38 0.23 -0.80
C ASN A 517 -20.71 1.56 -0.41
N LEU A 518 -20.40 2.43 -1.37
CA LEU A 518 -19.83 3.76 -1.11
C LEU A 518 -20.84 4.59 -0.32
N LEU A 519 -22.10 4.59 -0.76
CA LEU A 519 -23.18 5.32 -0.11
C LEU A 519 -23.55 4.74 1.27
N ARG A 520 -23.50 3.41 1.43
CA ARG A 520 -23.74 2.71 2.72
C ARG A 520 -22.52 2.74 3.66
N LYS A 521 -21.36 3.22 3.19
CA LYS A 521 -20.07 3.13 3.91
C LYS A 521 -19.69 1.69 4.30
N LYS A 522 -20.09 0.72 3.48
CA LYS A 522 -19.74 -0.70 3.65
C LYS A 522 -18.39 -0.97 2.97
N ILE A 523 -17.34 -1.18 3.77
CA ILE A 523 -15.96 -1.39 3.27
C ILE A 523 -15.72 -2.85 2.88
N MET A 524 -16.37 -3.77 3.60
CA MET A 524 -16.18 -5.22 3.48
C MET A 524 -17.48 -5.89 3.06
N PHE A 525 -17.38 -6.87 2.18
CA PHE A 525 -18.51 -7.67 1.70
C PHE A 525 -18.08 -9.12 1.52
N ASP A 526 -19.00 -10.06 1.68
CA ASP A 526 -18.73 -11.50 1.58
C ASP A 526 -19.02 -12.04 0.17
N ARG A 527 -18.91 -13.37 0.00
CA ARG A 527 -19.22 -14.04 -1.27
C ARG A 527 -20.70 -13.90 -1.66
N ALA A 528 -21.62 -13.97 -0.70
CA ALA A 528 -23.06 -13.85 -0.96
C ALA A 528 -23.42 -12.42 -1.43
N ASP A 529 -22.79 -11.40 -0.84
CA ASP A 529 -22.87 -10.03 -1.32
C ASP A 529 -22.45 -9.95 -2.80
N LEU A 530 -21.30 -10.50 -3.19
CA LEU A 530 -20.85 -10.48 -4.59
C LEU A 530 -21.87 -11.13 -5.54
N GLU A 531 -22.40 -12.29 -5.16
CA GLU A 531 -23.43 -13.02 -5.91
C GLU A 531 -24.72 -12.20 -6.06
N ASN A 532 -25.15 -11.50 -5.01
CA ASN A 532 -26.32 -10.62 -5.04
C ASN A 532 -26.20 -9.48 -6.07
N TYR A 533 -24.97 -9.00 -6.33
CA TYR A 533 -24.71 -8.00 -7.37
C TYR A 533 -24.39 -8.63 -8.74
N GLY A 534 -24.44 -9.96 -8.87
CA GLY A 534 -24.07 -10.68 -10.09
C GLY A 534 -22.58 -10.57 -10.44
N VAL A 535 -21.74 -10.38 -9.43
CA VAL A 535 -20.27 -10.33 -9.59
C VAL A 535 -19.73 -11.74 -9.36
N THR A 536 -19.36 -12.43 -10.43
CA THR A 536 -18.79 -13.78 -10.35
C THR A 536 -17.28 -13.75 -10.01
N PRO A 537 -16.76 -14.79 -9.32
CA PRO A 537 -15.32 -14.98 -9.13
C PRO A 537 -14.61 -15.31 -10.46
N ALA A 538 -13.88 -14.33 -10.98
CA ALA A 538 -12.91 -14.45 -12.08
C ALA A 538 -11.82 -13.37 -11.89
N ASP A 539 -10.77 -13.42 -12.72
CA ASP A 539 -9.54 -12.59 -12.68
C ASP A 539 -9.77 -11.06 -12.50
N LEU A 540 -10.96 -10.53 -12.82
CA LEU A 540 -11.32 -9.12 -12.56
C LEU A 540 -11.39 -8.79 -11.06
N GLN A 541 -11.65 -9.79 -10.21
CA GLN A 541 -11.60 -9.65 -8.76
C GLN A 541 -10.18 -9.38 -8.26
N SER A 542 -9.16 -10.08 -8.75
CA SER A 542 -7.77 -9.85 -8.32
C SER A 542 -7.24 -8.47 -8.72
N THR A 543 -7.87 -7.88 -9.74
CA THR A 543 -7.59 -6.53 -10.22
C THR A 543 -8.14 -5.45 -9.31
N PHE A 544 -9.44 -5.48 -8.97
CA PHE A 544 -10.08 -4.36 -8.25
C PHE A 544 -10.32 -4.64 -6.76
N LEU A 545 -10.29 -5.91 -6.37
CA LEU A 545 -10.64 -6.37 -5.03
C LEU A 545 -9.43 -6.99 -4.30
N CYS A 546 -9.39 -6.79 -2.99
CA CYS A 546 -8.59 -7.59 -2.09
C CYS A 546 -9.41 -8.81 -1.64
N HIS A 547 -8.94 -10.01 -1.96
CA HIS A 547 -9.42 -11.24 -1.34
C HIS A 547 -8.76 -11.44 0.03
N ILE A 548 -9.59 -11.73 1.03
CA ILE A 548 -9.19 -11.92 2.43
C ILE A 548 -9.78 -13.25 2.89
N LEU A 549 -8.88 -14.19 3.17
CA LEU A 549 -9.20 -15.49 3.72
C LEU A 549 -8.94 -15.47 5.23
N GLN A 550 -9.98 -15.79 6.01
CA GLN A 550 -9.83 -15.93 7.45
C GLN A 550 -10.26 -17.32 7.90
N PRO A 551 -9.36 -18.08 8.56
CA PRO A 551 -9.76 -19.29 9.26
C PRO A 551 -10.57 -18.88 10.51
N LEU A 552 -11.85 -19.22 10.55
CA LEU A 552 -12.72 -19.05 11.70
C LEU A 552 -13.16 -20.42 12.19
N LYS A 553 -12.65 -20.85 13.35
CA LYS A 553 -12.88 -22.19 13.91
C LYS A 553 -12.50 -23.30 12.92
N GLU A 554 -13.48 -23.88 12.21
CA GLU A 554 -13.34 -25.00 11.27
C GLU A 554 -13.57 -24.60 9.81
N GLU A 555 -14.05 -23.39 9.54
CA GLU A 555 -14.36 -22.90 8.19
C GLU A 555 -13.47 -21.72 7.80
N THR A 556 -13.21 -21.57 6.51
CA THR A 556 -12.55 -20.39 5.95
C THR A 556 -13.60 -19.45 5.38
N VAL A 557 -13.78 -18.29 6.02
CA VAL A 557 -14.70 -17.26 5.52
C VAL A 557 -13.96 -16.41 4.48
N GLU A 558 -14.61 -16.22 3.34
CA GLU A 558 -14.10 -15.40 2.24
C GLU A 558 -14.71 -13.99 2.29
N MET A 559 -13.85 -12.99 2.44
CA MET A 559 -14.23 -11.59 2.46
C MET A 559 -13.51 -10.82 1.37
N PHE A 560 -14.16 -9.77 0.90
CA PHE A 560 -13.71 -8.91 -0.18
C PHE A 560 -13.82 -7.45 0.22
N SER A 561 -12.94 -6.63 -0.35
CA SER A 561 -13.03 -5.18 -0.34
C SER A 561 -12.41 -4.64 -1.61
N PHE A 562 -12.71 -3.40 -2.00
CA PHE A 562 -11.86 -2.72 -2.97
C PHE A 562 -10.45 -2.55 -2.38
N PHE A 563 -9.40 -2.64 -3.22
CA PHE A 563 -8.04 -2.48 -2.72
C PHE A 563 -7.73 -1.05 -2.27
N HIS A 564 -8.52 -0.08 -2.75
CA HIS A 564 -8.51 1.29 -2.25
C HIS A 564 -9.86 1.98 -2.47
N LEU A 565 -10.21 2.92 -1.57
CA LEU A 565 -11.45 3.69 -1.66
C LEU A 565 -11.59 4.46 -2.99
N THR A 566 -10.51 5.05 -3.50
CA THR A 566 -10.57 5.80 -4.76
C THR A 566 -10.89 4.92 -5.97
N VAL A 567 -10.58 3.62 -5.91
CA VAL A 567 -10.96 2.65 -6.96
C VAL A 567 -12.44 2.36 -6.88
N GLN A 568 -12.97 2.20 -5.67
CA GLN A 568 -14.41 2.10 -5.42
C GLN A 568 -15.14 3.35 -5.91
N GLU A 569 -14.66 4.54 -5.57
CA GLU A 569 -15.25 5.81 -6.01
C GLU A 569 -15.20 5.97 -7.54
N HIS A 570 -14.11 5.56 -8.19
CA HIS A 570 -13.99 5.60 -9.64
C HIS A 570 -14.95 4.61 -10.33
N LEU A 571 -15.06 3.37 -9.84
CA LEU A 571 -15.99 2.37 -10.38
C LEU A 571 -17.46 2.77 -10.15
N ALA A 572 -17.75 3.37 -8.99
CA ALA A 572 -19.05 3.93 -8.70
C ALA A 572 -19.38 5.08 -9.66
N ALA A 573 -18.42 5.96 -9.93
CA ALA A 573 -18.57 7.05 -10.89
C ALA A 573 -18.82 6.52 -12.31
N LEU A 574 -18.05 5.52 -12.76
CA LEU A 574 -18.27 4.84 -14.03
C LEU A 574 -19.70 4.30 -14.13
N TYR A 575 -20.18 3.59 -13.09
CA TYR A 575 -21.53 3.05 -13.05
C TYR A 575 -22.61 4.13 -13.18
N CYS A 576 -22.45 5.25 -12.48
CA CYS A 576 -23.40 6.36 -12.60
C CYS A 576 -23.33 6.99 -14.00
N THR A 577 -22.13 7.22 -14.52
CA THR A 577 -21.94 7.81 -15.85
C THR A 577 -22.55 6.97 -16.95
N ILE A 578 -22.51 5.63 -16.89
CA ILE A 578 -23.11 4.76 -17.93
C ILE A 578 -24.64 4.66 -17.84
N ASN A 579 -25.21 4.88 -16.65
CA ASN A 579 -26.65 4.69 -16.36
C ASN A 579 -27.47 5.99 -16.24
N LEU A 580 -26.85 7.17 -16.34
CA LEU A 580 -27.55 8.46 -16.46
C LEU A 580 -27.64 8.87 -17.93
N PHE A 581 -28.83 9.22 -18.41
CA PHE A 581 -29.10 9.39 -19.85
C PHE A 581 -29.58 10.79 -20.23
N SER A 582 -30.23 11.51 -19.33
CA SER A 582 -30.74 12.87 -19.60
C SER A 582 -29.94 13.95 -18.85
N GLN A 583 -29.98 15.17 -19.39
CA GLN A 583 -29.39 16.34 -18.73
C GLN A 583 -29.97 16.58 -17.34
N GLU A 584 -31.28 16.35 -17.17
CA GLU A 584 -31.99 16.58 -15.92
C GLU A 584 -31.58 15.59 -14.84
N GLU A 585 -31.45 14.30 -15.19
CA GLU A 585 -30.96 13.28 -14.27
C GLU A 585 -29.55 13.58 -13.74
N ILE A 586 -28.67 14.09 -14.61
CA ILE A 586 -27.30 14.47 -14.22
C ILE A 586 -27.30 15.62 -13.23
N ILE A 587 -28.09 16.67 -13.49
CA ILE A 587 -28.19 17.81 -12.59
C ILE A 587 -28.74 17.37 -11.23
N GLN A 588 -29.81 16.58 -11.22
CA GLN A 588 -30.40 16.05 -9.98
C GLN A 588 -29.40 15.18 -9.19
N ALA A 589 -28.62 14.36 -9.87
CA ALA A 589 -27.61 13.53 -9.23
C ALA A 589 -26.47 14.37 -8.64
N LEU A 590 -25.99 15.40 -9.36
CA LEU A 590 -24.97 16.32 -8.85
C LEU A 590 -25.48 17.12 -7.64
N ASP A 591 -26.73 17.58 -7.67
CA ASP A 591 -27.34 18.26 -6.52
C ASP A 591 -27.42 17.35 -5.29
N PHE A 592 -27.72 16.07 -5.51
CA PHE A 592 -27.72 15.07 -4.46
C PHE A 592 -26.32 14.77 -3.91
N TRP A 593 -25.32 14.54 -4.76
CA TRP A 593 -23.98 14.14 -4.31
C TRP A 593 -23.16 15.29 -3.73
N CYS A 594 -23.26 16.49 -4.32
CA CYS A 594 -22.52 17.67 -3.86
C CYS A 594 -23.16 18.35 -2.66
N PHE A 595 -24.50 18.28 -2.53
CA PHE A 595 -25.25 19.10 -1.57
C PHE A 595 -26.31 18.35 -0.78
N GLY A 596 -26.50 17.05 -1.01
CA GLY A 596 -27.48 16.23 -0.30
C GLY A 596 -28.93 16.56 -0.65
N LEU A 597 -29.18 17.27 -1.75
CA LEU A 597 -30.53 17.65 -2.16
C LEU A 597 -31.20 16.46 -2.84
N ARG A 598 -32.17 15.84 -2.15
CA ARG A 598 -32.92 14.70 -2.69
C ARG A 598 -33.89 15.19 -3.77
N PRO A 599 -33.98 14.52 -4.92
CA PRO A 599 -34.97 14.87 -5.94
C PRO A 599 -36.40 14.58 -5.41
N PRO A 600 -37.38 15.47 -5.64
CA PRO A 600 -38.76 15.30 -5.17
C PRO A 600 -39.52 14.16 -5.85
N SER A 601 -39.16 13.82 -7.10
CA SER A 601 -39.67 12.67 -7.84
C SER A 601 -38.60 12.24 -8.85
N SER A 602 -37.66 11.39 -8.45
CA SER A 602 -36.61 10.95 -9.37
C SER A 602 -37.16 9.86 -10.29
N THR A 603 -37.02 10.03 -11.62
CA THR A 603 -37.22 8.95 -12.61
C THR A 603 -36.02 8.01 -12.67
N ALA A 604 -34.86 8.43 -12.16
CA ALA A 604 -33.64 7.64 -12.14
C ALA A 604 -33.67 6.63 -10.98
N SER A 605 -33.69 5.34 -11.31
CA SER A 605 -33.62 4.24 -10.33
C SER A 605 -32.40 4.33 -9.39
N LEU A 606 -31.32 4.97 -9.84
CA LEU A 606 -30.08 5.24 -9.09
C LEU A 606 -30.26 6.13 -7.86
N LEU A 607 -31.31 6.96 -7.84
CA LEU A 607 -31.58 7.95 -6.79
C LEU A 607 -32.76 7.55 -5.87
N GLN A 608 -33.50 6.49 -6.21
CA GLN A 608 -34.71 6.06 -5.49
C GLN A 608 -34.45 5.17 -4.26
N ASN A 609 -33.40 4.33 -4.27
CA ASN A 609 -33.18 3.28 -3.24
C ASN A 609 -32.21 3.67 -2.11
N THR A 610 -32.04 4.95 -1.84
CA THR A 610 -30.96 5.47 -1.00
C THR A 610 -31.44 5.79 0.42
N HIS A 611 -31.63 4.75 1.26
CA HIS A 611 -31.66 4.88 2.73
C HIS A 611 -30.27 5.27 3.25
N LEU A 612 -29.85 6.52 3.07
CA LEU A 612 -28.46 6.93 3.34
C LEU A 612 -28.33 7.81 4.59
N ASN A 613 -27.37 7.44 5.43
CA ASN A 613 -26.77 8.29 6.45
C ASN A 613 -25.80 9.28 5.78
N MET A 614 -26.30 10.46 5.42
CA MET A 614 -25.55 11.52 4.73
C MET A 614 -24.72 12.41 5.67
N ASP A 615 -24.37 11.92 6.86
CA ASP A 615 -23.71 12.73 7.91
C ASP A 615 -22.38 13.37 7.49
N LYS A 616 -21.78 13.02 6.34
CA LYS A 616 -20.59 13.67 5.79
C LYS A 616 -20.58 13.69 4.25
N GLN A 617 -21.21 14.68 3.61
CA GLN A 617 -21.11 14.96 2.17
C GLN A 617 -19.66 15.02 1.65
N GLU A 618 -18.73 15.39 2.53
CA GLU A 618 -17.29 15.42 2.25
C GLU A 618 -16.73 14.07 1.77
N SER A 619 -17.39 12.94 2.08
CA SER A 619 -16.94 11.62 1.66
C SER A 619 -17.21 11.30 0.18
N LEU A 620 -17.92 12.15 -0.57
CA LEU A 620 -18.22 11.94 -1.99
C LEU A 620 -17.44 12.85 -2.94
N GLN A 621 -16.52 13.67 -2.42
CA GLN A 621 -15.78 14.64 -3.23
C GLN A 621 -14.99 13.98 -4.37
N MET A 622 -14.20 12.95 -4.07
CA MET A 622 -13.44 12.22 -5.10
C MET A 622 -14.36 11.50 -6.09
N PHE A 623 -15.45 10.89 -5.61
CA PHE A 623 -16.49 10.34 -6.48
C PHE A 623 -17.06 11.37 -7.46
N THR A 624 -17.43 12.58 -7.00
CA THR A 624 -17.98 13.64 -7.88
C THR A 624 -16.97 14.13 -8.91
N ARG A 625 -15.68 14.21 -8.55
CA ARG A 625 -14.59 14.53 -9.49
C ARG A 625 -14.45 13.46 -10.57
N PHE A 626 -14.41 12.19 -10.17
CA PHE A 626 -14.39 11.07 -11.10
C PHE A 626 -15.62 11.06 -12.01
N PHE A 627 -16.80 11.33 -11.47
CA PHE A 627 -18.03 11.39 -12.26
C PHE A 627 -17.93 12.43 -13.37
N MET A 628 -17.40 13.63 -13.07
CA MET A 628 -17.23 14.68 -14.08
C MET A 628 -16.20 14.32 -15.15
N GLY A 629 -15.05 13.75 -14.76
CA GLY A 629 -14.07 13.28 -15.72
C GLY A 629 -14.57 12.11 -16.58
N MET A 630 -15.32 11.19 -16.01
CA MET A 630 -15.96 10.08 -16.74
C MET A 630 -17.06 10.57 -17.67
N LEU A 631 -17.81 11.61 -17.27
CA LEU A 631 -18.80 12.24 -18.14
C LEU A 631 -18.14 12.87 -19.37
N ARG A 632 -17.01 13.57 -19.18
CA ARG A 632 -16.19 14.05 -20.30
C ARG A 632 -15.72 12.89 -21.19
N ALA A 633 -15.25 11.79 -20.61
CA ALA A 633 -14.86 10.60 -21.37
C ALA A 633 -16.03 10.02 -22.19
N ARG A 634 -17.25 9.99 -21.62
CA ARG A 634 -18.48 9.59 -22.33
C ARG A 634 -18.78 10.52 -23.51
N LEU A 635 -18.73 11.84 -23.30
CA LEU A 635 -18.98 12.84 -24.35
C LEU A 635 -17.95 12.77 -25.49
N ALA A 636 -16.73 12.32 -25.19
CA ALA A 636 -15.67 12.11 -26.16
C ALA A 636 -15.71 10.72 -26.86
N GLY A 637 -16.74 9.90 -26.61
CA GLY A 637 -16.86 8.54 -27.17
C GLY A 637 -15.88 7.52 -26.58
N GLN A 638 -15.19 7.85 -25.48
CA GLN A 638 -14.19 6.94 -24.90
C GLN A 638 -14.82 5.76 -24.15
N LEU A 639 -16.10 5.88 -23.77
CA LEU A 639 -16.87 4.82 -23.10
C LEU A 639 -17.73 4.00 -24.06
N ASP A 640 -17.53 4.16 -25.37
CA ASP A 640 -18.18 3.34 -26.39
C ASP A 640 -17.94 1.86 -26.09
N GLY A 641 -18.97 1.03 -26.24
CA GLY A 641 -18.98 -0.36 -25.79
C GLY A 641 -19.58 -0.57 -24.40
N LEU A 642 -19.43 0.37 -23.45
CA LEU A 642 -20.09 0.29 -22.13
C LEU A 642 -21.49 0.89 -22.13
N VAL A 643 -21.71 1.94 -22.91
CA VAL A 643 -23.00 2.65 -22.96
C VAL A 643 -24.03 1.84 -23.78
N LEU A 644 -25.29 1.78 -23.32
CA LEU A 644 -26.39 1.07 -24.01
C LEU A 644 -27.19 1.98 -24.96
N SER A 645 -27.36 3.25 -24.59
CA SER A 645 -28.19 4.20 -25.31
C SER A 645 -27.45 5.52 -25.50
N PRO A 646 -27.52 6.13 -26.70
CA PRO A 646 -27.02 7.48 -26.91
C PRO A 646 -27.64 8.44 -25.89
N MET A 647 -26.86 9.42 -25.47
CA MET A 647 -27.35 10.43 -24.54
C MET A 647 -28.42 11.29 -25.19
N GLU A 648 -29.53 11.55 -24.51
CA GLU A 648 -30.61 12.37 -25.07
C GLU A 648 -30.10 13.82 -25.24
N ARG A 649 -29.82 14.22 -26.48
CA ARG A 649 -29.26 15.54 -26.87
C ARG A 649 -27.95 15.87 -26.12
N GLY A 650 -26.90 15.10 -26.39
CA GLY A 650 -25.57 15.27 -25.78
C GLY A 650 -24.94 16.64 -26.01
N ASP A 651 -25.30 17.31 -27.10
CA ASP A 651 -24.75 18.58 -27.58
C ASP A 651 -24.89 19.73 -26.56
N GLY A 652 -25.91 19.68 -25.71
CA GLY A 652 -26.20 20.74 -24.74
C GLY A 652 -25.65 20.49 -23.33
N ILE A 653 -25.06 19.33 -23.04
CA ILE A 653 -24.58 18.98 -21.69
C ILE A 653 -23.48 19.93 -21.19
N PRO A 654 -22.44 20.26 -21.99
CA PRO A 654 -21.39 21.15 -21.51
C PRO A 654 -21.95 22.53 -21.14
N ALA A 655 -22.85 23.09 -21.96
CA ALA A 655 -23.53 24.33 -21.66
C ALA A 655 -24.39 24.23 -20.38
N ARG A 656 -25.22 23.19 -20.27
CA ARG A 656 -26.10 22.97 -19.11
C ARG A 656 -25.30 22.84 -17.81
N LEU A 657 -24.20 22.10 -17.81
CA LEU A 657 -23.30 22.00 -16.66
C LEU A 657 -22.59 23.33 -16.37
N GLY A 658 -22.21 24.09 -17.40
CA GLY A 658 -21.71 25.45 -17.26
C GLY A 658 -22.68 26.34 -16.48
N PHE A 659 -23.97 26.34 -16.87
CA PHE A 659 -25.02 27.08 -16.15
C PHE A 659 -25.26 26.54 -14.74
N TRP A 660 -25.20 25.23 -14.54
CA TRP A 660 -25.34 24.65 -13.21
C TRP A 660 -24.21 25.11 -12.26
N PHE A 661 -22.94 25.05 -12.71
CA PHE A 661 -21.81 25.56 -11.94
C PHE A 661 -21.97 27.06 -11.67
N GLN A 662 -22.34 27.82 -12.69
CA GLN A 662 -22.61 29.25 -12.57
C GLN A 662 -23.62 29.55 -11.46
N ASP A 663 -24.74 28.82 -11.43
CA ASP A 663 -25.76 28.94 -10.38
C ASP A 663 -25.21 28.59 -8.99
N GLN A 664 -24.37 27.56 -8.88
CA GLN A 664 -23.79 27.17 -7.59
C GLN A 664 -22.89 28.27 -7.00
N PHE A 665 -22.11 28.96 -7.83
CA PHE A 665 -21.25 30.06 -7.39
C PHE A 665 -22.00 31.37 -7.16
N ARG A 666 -23.15 31.57 -7.84
CA ARG A 666 -23.96 32.79 -7.73
C ARG A 666 -24.99 32.74 -6.60
N GLY A 667 -25.69 31.61 -6.46
CA GLY A 667 -26.90 31.48 -5.66
C GLY A 667 -26.72 30.83 -4.28
N ARG A 668 -25.58 30.18 -4.00
CA ARG A 668 -25.36 29.45 -2.74
C ARG A 668 -24.23 30.01 -1.90
N ASN A 669 -24.45 30.03 -0.57
CA ASN A 669 -23.39 30.30 0.39
C ASN A 669 -22.53 29.03 0.58
N LEU A 670 -21.57 28.82 -0.32
CA LEU A 670 -20.72 27.64 -0.33
C LEU A 670 -19.69 27.68 0.81
N LYS A 671 -19.59 26.57 1.57
CA LYS A 671 -18.42 26.35 2.43
C LYS A 671 -17.17 26.24 1.57
N ASN A 672 -16.03 26.74 2.05
CA ASN A 672 -14.78 26.78 1.27
C ASN A 672 -14.38 25.41 0.69
N GLN A 673 -14.60 24.33 1.45
CA GLN A 673 -14.33 22.96 1.02
C GLN A 673 -15.23 22.51 -0.15
N ALA A 674 -16.51 22.88 -0.14
CA ALA A 674 -17.44 22.57 -1.22
C ALA A 674 -17.11 23.37 -2.48
N ALA A 675 -16.78 24.66 -2.32
CA ALA A 675 -16.35 25.51 -3.43
C ALA A 675 -15.07 24.97 -4.09
N LEU A 676 -14.08 24.55 -3.31
CA LEU A 676 -12.87 23.92 -3.83
C LEU A 676 -13.18 22.61 -4.57
N ASN A 677 -14.08 21.78 -4.04
CA ASN A 677 -14.47 20.55 -4.74
C ASN A 677 -15.14 20.83 -6.10
N LEU A 678 -15.96 21.87 -6.20
CA LEU A 678 -16.60 22.26 -7.48
C LEU A 678 -15.57 22.73 -8.52
N LEU A 679 -14.53 23.44 -8.09
CA LEU A 679 -13.41 23.81 -8.98
C LEU A 679 -12.69 22.57 -9.52
N HIS A 680 -12.39 21.60 -8.65
CA HIS A 680 -11.84 20.31 -9.08
C HIS A 680 -12.77 19.57 -10.04
N CYS A 681 -14.08 19.59 -9.80
CA CYS A 681 -15.07 19.00 -10.70
C CYS A 681 -15.06 19.68 -12.08
N LEU A 682 -14.94 21.01 -12.14
CA LEU A 682 -14.83 21.76 -13.39
C LEU A 682 -13.52 21.46 -14.12
N MET A 683 -12.41 21.33 -13.37
CA MET A 683 -11.10 20.94 -13.90
C MET A 683 -11.12 19.53 -14.49
N GLU A 684 -11.73 18.56 -13.80
CA GLU A 684 -11.86 17.18 -14.29
C GLU A 684 -12.81 17.07 -15.50
N PHE A 685 -13.88 17.89 -15.55
CA PHE A 685 -14.75 17.98 -16.73
C PHE A 685 -14.01 18.56 -17.94
N HIS A 686 -13.05 19.48 -17.73
CA HIS A 686 -12.11 19.99 -18.73
C HIS A 686 -12.75 20.35 -20.10
N MET A 687 -13.94 20.98 -20.09
CA MET A 687 -14.63 21.43 -21.30
C MET A 687 -14.68 22.95 -21.37
N LYS A 688 -14.09 23.51 -22.43
CA LYS A 688 -13.97 24.96 -22.63
C LYS A 688 -15.29 25.72 -22.51
N GLU A 689 -16.36 25.16 -23.07
CA GLU A 689 -17.70 25.75 -23.03
C GLU A 689 -18.22 25.92 -21.58
N ALA A 690 -18.23 24.84 -20.80
CA ALA A 690 -18.68 24.88 -19.40
C ALA A 690 -17.87 25.88 -18.57
N THR A 691 -16.53 25.85 -18.71
CA THR A 691 -15.63 26.77 -18.01
C THR A 691 -15.89 28.22 -18.41
N SER A 692 -16.17 28.50 -19.69
CA SER A 692 -16.42 29.87 -20.17
C SER A 692 -17.73 30.46 -19.64
N ILE A 693 -18.72 29.61 -19.34
CA ILE A 693 -20.01 30.02 -18.74
C ILE A 693 -19.87 30.22 -17.22
N ALA A 694 -19.15 29.32 -16.54
CA ALA A 694 -19.02 29.36 -15.08
C ALA A 694 -18.02 30.41 -14.57
N ALA A 695 -16.85 30.55 -15.24
CA ALA A 695 -15.74 31.38 -14.78
C ALA A 695 -16.11 32.86 -14.49
N PRO A 696 -16.98 33.54 -15.28
CA PRO A 696 -17.37 34.92 -15.00
C PRO A 696 -18.00 35.16 -13.63
N GLU A 697 -18.62 34.15 -13.00
CA GLU A 697 -19.19 34.28 -11.65
C GLU A 697 -18.17 34.02 -10.54
N ILE A 698 -17.03 33.38 -10.85
CA ILE A 698 -15.95 33.07 -9.91
C ILE A 698 -14.98 34.25 -9.80
N LYS A 699 -15.51 35.47 -9.59
CA LYS A 699 -14.68 36.71 -9.52
C LYS A 699 -13.88 36.79 -8.23
N LYS A 700 -14.42 36.26 -7.14
CA LYS A 700 -13.80 36.28 -5.81
C LYS A 700 -14.13 34.97 -5.10
N LEU A 701 -13.08 34.23 -4.74
CA LEU A 701 -13.18 33.01 -3.97
C LEU A 701 -12.53 33.22 -2.61
N ASN A 702 -13.29 33.02 -1.52
CA ASN A 702 -12.74 33.11 -0.18
C ASN A 702 -12.35 31.71 0.32
N LEU A 703 -11.09 31.34 0.14
CA LEU A 703 -10.54 30.09 0.71
C LEU A 703 -9.75 30.36 2.00
N PHE A 704 -10.09 31.43 2.74
CA PHE A 704 -9.40 31.78 3.98
C PHE A 704 -9.39 30.61 4.97
N LYS A 705 -8.22 30.38 5.59
CA LYS A 705 -7.90 29.23 6.47
C LYS A 705 -7.86 27.86 5.78
N MET A 706 -8.06 27.75 4.47
CA MET A 706 -7.72 26.53 3.73
C MET A 706 -6.23 26.50 3.40
N LYS A 707 -5.65 25.30 3.39
CA LYS A 707 -4.29 25.09 2.89
C LYS A 707 -4.40 24.39 1.53
N LEU A 708 -3.98 25.10 0.49
CA LEU A 708 -4.04 24.63 -0.89
C LEU A 708 -2.78 23.83 -1.22
N SER A 709 -2.96 22.67 -1.82
CA SER A 709 -1.91 21.91 -2.49
C SER A 709 -1.65 22.47 -3.89
N VAL A 710 -0.59 22.01 -4.53
CA VAL A 710 -0.28 22.39 -5.92
C VAL A 710 -1.42 21.96 -6.88
N VAL A 711 -2.07 20.82 -6.61
CA VAL A 711 -3.24 20.38 -7.40
C VAL A 711 -4.44 21.32 -7.20
N ASP A 712 -4.62 21.87 -6.00
CA ASP A 712 -5.66 22.86 -5.73
C ASP A 712 -5.39 24.22 -6.37
N CYS A 713 -4.13 24.55 -6.62
CA CYS A 713 -3.76 25.76 -7.34
C CYS A 713 -3.82 25.57 -8.86
N ALA A 714 -3.69 24.33 -9.33
CA ALA A 714 -3.80 23.98 -10.75
C ALA A 714 -5.26 23.85 -11.20
N ALA A 715 -6.16 23.40 -10.31
CA ALA A 715 -7.61 23.43 -10.48
C ALA A 715 -8.16 24.84 -10.26
#